data_AF-A0A2D5FD35-F1
#
_entry.id   AF-A0A2D5FD35-F1
#
_cell.length_a   1.000
_cell.length_b   1.000
_cell.length_c   1.000
_cell.angle_alpha   90.00
_cell.angle_beta   90.00
_cell.angle_gamma   90.00
#
_symmetry.space_group_name_H-M   'P 1'
#
loop_
_entity.id
_entity.type
_entity.pdbx_description
1 polymer ?
#
loop_
_entity_poly.entity_id
_entity_poly.type
_entity_poly.pdbx_seq_one_letter_code
_entity_poly.pdbx_strand_id
1 'polypeptide(L)'
;MKFAHIADTHIRNLRYHKEYTQVFEQLYDTLIEEGVDYIIHCGDIAHTKTQISPEFVDMCSDFLSSLATIAPTYVILGNHDGNLKNTGRLDALTPIVEALEHPNLHLLKDSQEVYLRDGFALNVLSVFDEENWQDPSNYDNVNIALYHGAISNCQTDSGWVMENGEHDASIFEEFDYAFLGDIHKPQAMDKAGKIRYAGSTVQQGFGETEDKGILIWDIKDQNTFDVKRVTFKNPKPFVTVELESGKLPEVEIQKGARVRLVSHDSISLEDMKKAVDVAQHKFRPESITFLNKNISQNRVSDQTIDEMGHDDLRDIVVQRRLIKEFLEDYKLQPAVMSKILELNDKYNLMAEEKEEVLRNVNWKVKSLKFDNLFNYGEDNEVDFANLNGIVGIFGKNYSGKSSIIDSFLYTMFNTTSKNERKNLNVINFDKDYASGELELVTDDGTVWNINRRSEKYTRRSKGSEITEARTDVNFTSVAVDGSKGVHNSLTRNETDKEIRKTFGTIDDFLLTSMSSQLDSLSFIREGSTKRKEIFGKFLDLEMFDKKYKLAKADSSDLKGALKRLEGKDYAADIDKALYDLEECVINHADKQEEIKVVSQKIEDYRKQIASLQVKIDSTPTELIDIVMLKKKLQDKRNQLISVRDQQAELQKKISNYEVAIQAFTDHVEEFDVASYESRINKCSKIDDLLGEVQQKIREVSREKKQNERQATTLDGIPCGSTYPTCKFIKDAYVAKANIPANEADLAKLQSHTEKLQEKRSALDGDEAQEKMDKYQKVVSKRKEYKAALEKSILTIDRNKAIITRLAAEIEVLDNKKKQYDINKEAIEGLGLLIQEKQTLESALATRQLEKKNLDNEAKLLYKKLGSLEQKIENLQEQQQELVALQEEYSAYDLYAKCMHSNGIAYEIIKSKLPVINEEIHKFLLNIVDFVVFFEDDGKRLNIFIQHPEQDPRPLEMGSGAEKTIAAMAIRLAMLSVSNLPKGDIFILDEPGTALDEENMEGFTRILDMVKTQFKTVLLISHLETLKDCVDMQISIERKEGHAFVSS
;
A
#
# COMPACT_ATOMS: atom_id res chain seq x y z
N MET A 1 -68.15 42.33 24.11
CA MET A 1 -67.81 42.09 22.69
C MET A 1 -67.29 40.69 22.53
N LYS A 2 -67.60 40.09 21.38
CA LYS A 2 -67.00 38.82 20.95
C LYS A 2 -65.81 39.07 20.03
N PHE A 3 -64.64 38.55 20.38
CA PHE A 3 -63.44 38.60 19.54
C PHE A 3 -63.06 37.20 19.08
N ALA A 4 -62.75 37.03 17.80
CA ALA A 4 -62.01 35.88 17.33
C ALA A 4 -60.50 36.18 17.42
N HIS A 5 -59.77 35.36 18.14
CA HIS A 5 -58.32 35.42 18.24
C HIS A 5 -57.73 34.26 17.44
N ILE A 6 -57.00 34.61 16.39
CA ILE A 6 -56.36 33.76 15.38
C ILE A 6 -54.84 34.03 15.42
N ALA A 7 -54.00 33.03 15.22
CA ALA A 7 -52.55 33.20 15.10
C ALA A 7 -51.94 32.05 14.26
N ASP A 8 -50.67 32.23 13.87
CA ASP A 8 -49.79 31.18 13.34
C ASP A 8 -50.46 30.34 12.24
N THR A 9 -51.03 31.02 11.24
CA THR A 9 -51.72 30.37 10.13
C THR A 9 -50.72 29.72 9.17
N HIS A 10 -49.56 30.34 8.96
CA HIS A 10 -48.46 29.87 8.12
C HIS A 10 -48.92 29.27 6.78
N ILE A 11 -49.60 30.08 5.95
CA ILE A 11 -49.91 29.72 4.57
C ILE A 11 -48.58 29.46 3.85
N ARG A 12 -48.43 28.22 3.36
CA ARG A 12 -47.25 27.79 2.60
C ARG A 12 -47.35 28.25 1.15
N ASN A 13 -46.22 28.28 0.44
CA ASN A 13 -46.21 28.70 -0.96
C ASN A 13 -47.08 27.81 -1.87
N LEU A 14 -46.95 26.48 -1.80
CA LEU A 14 -47.68 25.57 -2.70
C LEU A 14 -48.30 24.35 -2.00
N ARG A 15 -47.76 23.95 -0.85
CA ARG A 15 -48.14 22.70 -0.17
C ARG A 15 -49.39 22.88 0.69
N TYR A 16 -50.21 21.84 0.71
CA TYR A 16 -51.42 21.69 1.53
C TYR A 16 -52.54 22.69 1.27
N HIS A 17 -52.51 23.44 0.16
CA HIS A 17 -53.52 24.45 -0.17
C HIS A 17 -54.95 23.88 -0.15
N LYS A 18 -55.16 22.64 -0.60
CA LYS A 18 -56.49 22.00 -0.54
C LYS A 18 -56.96 21.80 0.91
N GLU A 19 -56.03 21.46 1.79
CA GLU A 19 -56.28 21.30 3.22
C GLU A 19 -56.53 22.65 3.90
N TYR A 20 -55.73 23.68 3.59
CA TYR A 20 -55.96 25.06 4.04
C TYR A 20 -57.36 25.53 3.64
N THR A 21 -57.76 25.39 2.36
CA THR A 21 -59.10 25.80 1.91
C THR A 21 -60.21 25.15 2.74
N GLN A 22 -60.13 23.84 3.01
CA GLN A 22 -61.17 23.13 3.78
C GLN A 22 -61.18 23.52 5.27
N VAL A 23 -60.03 23.89 5.83
CA VAL A 23 -59.96 24.39 7.21
C VAL A 23 -60.44 25.85 7.28
N PHE A 24 -60.13 26.67 6.28
CA PHE A 24 -60.60 28.05 6.16
C PHE A 24 -62.11 28.13 5.97
N GLU A 25 -62.72 27.22 5.19
CA GLU A 25 -64.18 27.09 5.11
C GLU A 25 -64.81 26.85 6.50
N GLN A 26 -64.26 25.91 7.28
CA GLN A 26 -64.73 25.66 8.66
C GLN A 26 -64.55 26.88 9.57
N LEU A 27 -63.44 27.60 9.43
CA LEU A 27 -63.16 28.84 10.15
C LEU A 27 -64.20 29.91 9.81
N TYR A 28 -64.46 30.17 8.54
CA TYR A 28 -65.43 31.18 8.11
C TYR A 28 -66.83 30.89 8.60
N ASP A 29 -67.29 29.64 8.45
CA ASP A 29 -68.60 29.20 8.95
C ASP A 29 -68.71 29.42 10.47
N THR A 30 -67.66 29.06 11.23
CA THR A 30 -67.60 29.27 12.68
C THR A 30 -67.70 30.74 13.07
N LEU A 31 -66.94 31.62 12.40
CA LEU A 31 -66.93 33.05 12.69
C LEU A 31 -68.30 33.68 12.45
N ILE A 32 -69.01 33.25 11.39
CA ILE A 32 -70.37 33.68 11.07
C ILE A 32 -71.36 33.16 12.12
N GLU A 33 -71.28 31.89 12.50
CA GLU A 33 -72.18 31.28 13.50
C GLU A 33 -72.03 31.89 14.89
N GLU A 34 -70.80 32.20 15.30
CA GLU A 34 -70.53 32.80 16.61
C GLU A 34 -70.92 34.29 16.68
N GLY A 35 -71.08 34.94 15.53
CA GLY A 35 -71.44 36.36 15.41
C GLY A 35 -70.41 37.26 16.07
N VAL A 36 -69.13 37.10 15.70
CA VAL A 36 -68.01 37.86 16.28
C VAL A 36 -68.10 39.35 15.89
N ASP A 37 -67.73 40.22 16.84
CA ASP A 37 -67.68 41.67 16.61
C ASP A 37 -66.40 42.09 15.88
N TYR A 38 -65.28 41.42 16.20
CA TYR A 38 -63.95 41.70 15.68
C TYR A 38 -63.14 40.41 15.50
N ILE A 39 -62.29 40.38 14.46
CA ILE A 39 -61.33 39.29 14.22
C ILE A 39 -59.93 39.88 14.41
N ILE A 40 -59.11 39.21 15.22
CA ILE A 40 -57.74 39.61 15.52
C ILE A 40 -56.81 38.48 15.09
N HIS A 41 -55.87 38.76 14.19
CA HIS A 41 -54.81 37.84 13.79
C HIS A 41 -53.46 38.27 14.37
N CYS A 42 -52.94 37.50 15.32
CA CYS A 42 -51.69 37.79 16.03
C CYS A 42 -50.45 37.28 15.30
N GLY A 43 -50.27 37.67 14.03
CA GLY A 43 -49.03 37.39 13.26
C GLY A 43 -48.88 35.98 12.71
N ASP A 44 -47.90 35.82 11.82
CA ASP A 44 -47.50 34.61 11.10
C ASP A 44 -48.59 34.05 10.18
N ILE A 45 -49.00 34.88 9.23
CA ILE A 45 -49.82 34.42 8.09
C ILE A 45 -48.94 33.76 7.04
N ALA A 46 -47.74 34.27 6.80
CA ALA A 46 -46.77 33.66 5.89
C ALA A 46 -46.00 32.51 6.56
N HIS A 47 -45.72 31.43 5.81
CA HIS A 47 -44.75 30.41 6.24
C HIS A 47 -43.30 30.84 5.95
N THR A 48 -43.08 31.51 4.81
CA THR A 48 -41.74 31.73 4.23
C THR A 48 -41.35 33.20 4.07
N LYS A 49 -41.40 34.01 5.15
CA LYS A 49 -40.87 35.40 5.19
C LYS A 49 -41.17 36.17 3.90
N THR A 50 -40.13 36.69 3.23
CA THR A 50 -40.28 37.51 2.01
C THR A 50 -40.29 36.72 0.70
N GLN A 51 -40.22 35.38 0.75
CA GLN A 51 -40.20 34.53 -0.44
C GLN A 51 -41.61 34.01 -0.71
N ILE A 52 -42.32 34.77 -1.52
CA ILE A 52 -43.75 34.59 -1.74
C ILE A 52 -44.03 34.13 -3.18
N SER A 53 -44.77 33.03 -3.29
CA SER A 53 -45.26 32.48 -4.57
C SER A 53 -46.58 33.13 -5.01
N PRO A 54 -46.93 33.09 -6.32
CA PRO A 54 -48.25 33.52 -6.80
C PRO A 54 -49.41 32.79 -6.10
N GLU A 55 -49.27 31.50 -5.83
CA GLU A 55 -50.27 30.67 -5.16
C GLU A 55 -50.48 31.11 -3.70
N PHE A 56 -49.42 31.46 -2.98
CA PHE A 56 -49.55 32.09 -1.66
C PHE A 56 -50.34 33.39 -1.74
N VAL A 57 -49.99 34.27 -2.70
CA VAL A 57 -50.66 35.58 -2.83
C VAL A 57 -52.15 35.40 -3.05
N ASP A 58 -52.54 34.46 -3.92
CA ASP A 58 -53.95 34.12 -4.18
C ASP A 58 -54.67 33.66 -2.90
N MET A 59 -54.13 32.64 -2.22
CA MET A 59 -54.72 32.10 -1.00
C MET A 59 -54.75 33.09 0.16
N CYS A 60 -53.68 33.87 0.36
CA CYS A 60 -53.60 34.89 1.40
C CYS A 60 -54.58 36.04 1.13
N SER A 61 -54.74 36.43 -0.13
CA SER A 61 -55.71 37.46 -0.54
C SER A 61 -57.14 37.00 -0.24
N ASP A 62 -57.47 35.76 -0.60
CA ASP A 62 -58.77 35.14 -0.30
C ASP A 62 -58.99 35.00 1.20
N PHE A 63 -57.95 34.62 1.96
CA PHE A 63 -58.02 34.49 3.41
C PHE A 63 -58.34 35.82 4.10
N LEU A 64 -57.54 36.85 3.84
CA LEU A 64 -57.69 38.16 4.46
C LEU A 64 -59.00 38.84 4.06
N SER A 65 -59.38 38.76 2.78
CA SER A 65 -60.64 39.34 2.30
C SER A 65 -61.87 38.63 2.87
N SER A 66 -61.84 37.30 3.01
CA SER A 66 -62.93 36.53 3.60
C SER A 66 -63.13 36.87 5.08
N LEU A 67 -62.05 36.96 5.86
CA LEU A 67 -62.14 37.40 7.27
C LEU A 67 -62.74 38.80 7.39
N ALA A 68 -62.23 39.76 6.61
CA ALA A 68 -62.68 41.14 6.65
C ALA A 68 -64.13 41.33 6.15
N THR A 69 -64.62 40.43 5.31
CA THR A 69 -66.03 40.38 4.88
C THR A 69 -66.95 39.94 6.01
N ILE A 70 -66.49 39.06 6.91
CA ILE A 70 -67.28 38.55 8.04
C ILE A 70 -67.37 39.59 9.16
N ALA A 71 -66.25 40.16 9.59
CA ALA A 71 -66.17 41.19 10.62
C ALA A 71 -64.91 42.06 10.46
N PRO A 72 -64.87 43.27 11.05
CA PRO A 72 -63.65 44.08 11.09
C PRO A 72 -62.46 43.27 11.60
N THR A 73 -61.43 43.17 10.76
CA THR A 73 -60.28 42.29 10.93
C THR A 73 -59.02 43.12 11.13
N TYR A 74 -58.35 42.89 12.25
CA TYR A 74 -57.07 43.51 12.60
C TYR A 74 -55.97 42.45 12.57
N VAL A 75 -54.90 42.72 11.84
CA VAL A 75 -53.75 41.82 11.67
C VAL A 75 -52.51 42.54 12.17
N ILE A 76 -51.73 41.90 13.04
CA ILE A 76 -50.35 42.32 13.34
C ILE A 76 -49.38 41.42 12.56
N LEU A 77 -48.16 41.89 12.31
CA LEU A 77 -47.13 41.07 11.66
C LEU A 77 -46.42 40.18 12.67
N GLY A 78 -46.14 38.94 12.28
CA GLY A 78 -45.26 38.04 13.01
C GLY A 78 -43.84 38.00 12.45
N ASN A 79 -43.00 37.15 13.06
CA ASN A 79 -41.59 37.02 12.69
C ASN A 79 -41.39 36.27 11.34
N HIS A 80 -42.39 35.51 10.88
CA HIS A 80 -42.44 34.88 9.56
C HIS A 80 -43.11 35.74 8.49
N ASP A 81 -43.73 36.87 8.82
CA ASP A 81 -44.33 37.77 7.83
C ASP A 81 -43.32 38.74 7.20
N GLY A 82 -42.15 38.92 7.79
CA GLY A 82 -41.09 39.77 7.24
C GLY A 82 -39.69 39.39 7.74
N ASN A 83 -38.70 40.24 7.48
CA ASN A 83 -37.33 40.02 7.94
C ASN A 83 -36.97 41.06 9.02
N LEU A 84 -37.08 40.66 10.29
CA LEU A 84 -36.78 41.51 11.46
C LEU A 84 -35.34 42.02 11.48
N LYS A 85 -34.39 41.27 10.87
CA LYS A 85 -32.98 41.67 10.80
C LYS A 85 -32.68 42.69 9.70
N ASN A 86 -33.65 42.95 8.81
CA ASN A 86 -33.51 43.89 7.70
C ASN A 86 -34.79 44.68 7.50
N THR A 87 -35.00 45.66 8.39
CA THR A 87 -36.18 46.55 8.43
C THR A 87 -36.39 47.37 7.14
N GLY A 88 -35.38 47.46 6.27
CA GLY A 88 -35.49 48.11 4.96
C GLY A 88 -36.18 47.27 3.87
N ARG A 89 -36.44 45.97 4.10
CA ARG A 89 -37.21 45.13 3.16
C ARG A 89 -38.71 45.20 3.46
N LEU A 90 -39.51 45.08 2.41
CA LEU A 90 -40.97 44.91 2.56
C LEU A 90 -41.27 43.56 3.22
N ASP A 91 -42.29 43.57 4.09
CA ASP A 91 -42.94 42.36 4.59
C ASP A 91 -43.88 41.75 3.53
N ALA A 92 -44.32 40.51 3.75
CA ALA A 92 -45.13 39.74 2.82
C ALA A 92 -46.58 40.23 2.73
N LEU A 93 -47.11 40.83 3.79
CA LEU A 93 -48.54 41.10 3.91
C LEU A 93 -48.93 42.52 3.50
N THR A 94 -48.10 43.53 3.82
CA THR A 94 -48.38 44.93 3.49
C THR A 94 -48.75 45.13 2.02
N PRO A 95 -47.99 44.58 1.03
CA PRO A 95 -48.34 44.75 -0.38
C PRO A 95 -49.69 44.09 -0.75
N ILE A 96 -50.05 42.99 -0.09
CA ILE A 96 -51.31 42.26 -0.34
C ILE A 96 -52.48 43.06 0.26
N VAL A 97 -52.35 43.51 1.51
CA VAL A 97 -53.39 44.29 2.21
C VAL A 97 -53.65 45.61 1.49
N GLU A 98 -52.60 46.33 1.08
CA GLU A 98 -52.72 47.57 0.31
C GLU A 98 -53.43 47.33 -1.03
N ALA A 99 -53.14 46.22 -1.71
CA ALA A 99 -53.77 45.89 -2.98
C ALA A 99 -55.25 45.47 -2.87
N LEU A 100 -55.66 44.90 -1.73
CA LEU A 100 -57.04 44.49 -1.49
C LEU A 100 -57.99 45.67 -1.26
N GLU A 101 -57.50 46.79 -0.71
CA GLU A 101 -58.27 48.00 -0.38
C GLU A 101 -59.59 47.72 0.39
N HIS A 102 -59.62 46.67 1.22
CA HIS A 102 -60.84 46.24 1.90
C HIS A 102 -61.13 47.13 3.12
N PRO A 103 -62.33 47.76 3.24
CA PRO A 103 -62.58 48.80 4.25
C PRO A 103 -62.57 48.31 5.70
N ASN A 104 -62.78 47.01 5.90
CA ASN A 104 -62.78 46.35 7.21
C ASN A 104 -61.49 45.58 7.51
N LEU A 105 -60.44 45.69 6.67
CA LEU A 105 -59.16 45.02 6.87
C LEU A 105 -58.13 46.05 7.33
N HIS A 106 -57.52 45.82 8.49
CA HIS A 106 -56.56 46.73 9.11
C HIS A 106 -55.28 45.98 9.43
N LEU A 107 -54.19 46.33 8.74
CA LEU A 107 -52.85 45.85 9.09
C LEU A 107 -52.19 46.84 10.05
N LEU A 108 -51.84 46.37 11.24
CA LEU A 108 -51.20 47.13 12.30
C LEU A 108 -49.72 46.73 12.37
N LYS A 109 -48.91 47.34 11.50
CA LYS A 109 -47.49 47.02 11.35
C LYS A 109 -46.65 47.53 12.52
N ASP A 110 -46.89 48.76 12.97
CA ASP A 110 -46.09 49.43 14.00
C ASP A 110 -46.79 49.37 15.36
N SER A 111 -46.01 49.52 16.44
CA SER A 111 -46.53 49.58 17.80
C SER A 111 -47.45 50.79 17.97
N GLN A 112 -48.71 50.56 18.34
CA GLN A 112 -49.74 51.61 18.41
C GLN A 112 -50.98 51.20 19.21
N GLU A 113 -51.75 52.20 19.65
CA GLU A 113 -53.06 52.04 20.29
C GLU A 113 -54.18 52.28 19.25
N VAL A 114 -55.16 51.37 19.18
CA VAL A 114 -56.30 51.42 18.26
C VAL A 114 -57.60 51.33 19.03
N TYR A 115 -58.41 52.39 18.96
CA TYR A 115 -59.70 52.45 19.63
C TYR A 115 -60.79 51.73 18.86
N LEU A 116 -61.51 50.86 19.56
CA LEU A 116 -62.71 50.18 19.10
C LEU A 116 -63.96 50.84 19.70
N ARG A 117 -65.15 50.34 19.34
CA ARG A 117 -66.40 50.84 19.92
C ARG A 117 -66.58 50.39 21.39
N ASP A 118 -67.58 50.93 22.07
CA ASP A 118 -67.99 50.59 23.45
C ASP A 118 -66.86 50.54 24.50
N GLY A 119 -65.83 51.39 24.35
CA GLY A 119 -64.76 51.53 25.33
C GLY A 119 -63.71 50.42 25.30
N PHE A 120 -63.47 49.78 24.14
CA PHE A 120 -62.39 48.81 23.95
C PHE A 120 -61.22 49.44 23.19
N ALA A 121 -59.99 49.02 23.48
CA ALA A 121 -58.79 49.42 22.74
C ALA A 121 -57.84 48.22 22.53
N LEU A 122 -57.23 48.15 21.35
CA LEU A 122 -56.15 47.22 21.02
C LEU A 122 -54.82 47.95 21.16
N ASN A 123 -53.85 47.32 21.82
CA ASN A 123 -52.53 47.88 22.03
C ASN A 123 -51.50 46.94 21.42
N VAL A 124 -50.88 47.35 20.32
CA VAL A 124 -49.97 46.49 19.54
C VAL A 124 -48.54 46.68 20.03
N LEU A 125 -47.93 45.59 20.47
CA LEU A 125 -46.48 45.45 20.61
C LEU A 125 -45.96 44.81 19.33
N SER A 126 -45.33 45.60 18.46
CA SER A 126 -44.82 45.13 17.17
C SER A 126 -43.38 44.66 17.28
N VAL A 127 -43.10 43.47 16.75
CA VAL A 127 -41.73 42.93 16.61
C VAL A 127 -40.85 43.70 15.62
N PHE A 128 -41.43 44.63 14.84
CA PHE A 128 -40.68 45.50 13.94
C PHE A 128 -40.30 46.85 14.58
N ASP A 129 -40.87 47.16 15.74
CA ASP A 129 -40.77 48.47 16.39
C ASP A 129 -41.11 48.35 17.89
N GLU A 130 -40.38 47.48 18.59
CA GLU A 130 -40.60 47.21 20.02
C GLU A 130 -40.28 48.44 20.88
N GLU A 131 -39.35 49.29 20.43
CA GLU A 131 -38.92 50.49 21.15
C GLU A 131 -40.04 51.51 21.35
N ASN A 132 -41.10 51.45 20.54
CA ASN A 132 -42.25 52.36 20.61
C ASN A 132 -43.42 51.80 21.43
N TRP A 133 -43.26 50.67 22.10
CA TRP A 133 -44.26 50.11 23.02
C TRP A 133 -44.57 51.05 24.19
N GLN A 134 -45.87 51.20 24.50
CA GLN A 134 -46.36 52.13 25.51
C GLN A 134 -47.55 51.54 26.28
N ASP A 135 -47.69 51.95 27.53
CA ASP A 135 -48.84 51.62 28.38
C ASP A 135 -50.13 52.29 27.86
N PRO A 136 -51.32 51.79 28.23
CA PRO A 136 -52.59 52.35 27.78
C PRO A 136 -52.70 53.84 28.10
N SER A 137 -53.18 54.62 27.13
CA SER A 137 -53.38 56.05 27.37
C SER A 137 -54.67 56.34 28.14
N ASN A 138 -55.62 55.39 28.18
CA ASN A 138 -56.86 55.47 28.93
C ASN A 138 -57.24 54.14 29.62
N TYR A 139 -57.14 54.11 30.95
CA TYR A 139 -57.47 52.97 31.81
C TYR A 139 -58.98 52.77 32.06
N ASP A 140 -59.83 53.71 31.64
CA ASP A 140 -61.30 53.51 31.71
C ASP A 140 -61.81 52.58 30.58
N ASN A 141 -60.98 52.36 29.56
CA ASN A 141 -61.25 51.40 28.50
C ASN A 141 -60.87 49.98 28.92
N VAL A 142 -61.40 48.99 28.21
CA VAL A 142 -60.89 47.62 28.22
C VAL A 142 -59.72 47.53 27.25
N ASN A 143 -58.50 47.39 27.78
CA ASN A 143 -57.26 47.40 27.01
C ASN A 143 -56.77 45.97 26.72
N ILE A 144 -56.68 45.62 25.44
CA ILE A 144 -56.23 44.31 24.97
C ILE A 144 -54.87 44.47 24.30
N ALA A 145 -53.82 43.90 24.89
CA ALA A 145 -52.50 43.85 24.28
C ALA A 145 -52.44 42.80 23.16
N LEU A 146 -51.80 43.11 22.04
CA LEU A 146 -51.55 42.20 20.93
C LEU A 146 -50.04 42.05 20.76
N TYR A 147 -49.56 40.81 20.71
CA TYR A 147 -48.14 40.53 20.55
C TYR A 147 -47.91 39.22 19.81
N HIS A 148 -46.81 39.15 19.07
CA HIS A 148 -46.36 37.94 18.39
C HIS A 148 -44.91 37.66 18.81
N GLY A 149 -44.72 36.73 19.74
CA GLY A 149 -43.39 36.42 20.28
C GLY A 149 -43.47 35.54 21.52
N ALA A 150 -42.33 35.00 21.94
CA ALA A 150 -42.25 34.01 23.01
C ALA A 150 -42.26 34.67 24.40
N ILE A 151 -43.27 34.35 25.22
CA ILE A 151 -43.36 34.73 26.64
C ILE A 151 -42.73 33.65 27.51
N SER A 152 -41.95 34.07 28.49
CA SER A 152 -41.25 33.18 29.43
C SER A 152 -42.21 32.16 30.06
N ASN A 153 -41.74 30.92 30.16
CA ASN A 153 -42.47 29.72 30.61
C ASN A 153 -43.56 29.20 29.65
N CYS A 154 -43.59 29.64 28.39
CA CYS A 154 -44.47 29.02 27.39
C CYS A 154 -44.02 27.59 27.07
N GLN A 155 -44.96 26.75 26.64
CA GLN A 155 -44.72 25.36 26.30
C GLN A 155 -45.00 25.08 24.83
N THR A 156 -44.13 24.35 24.14
CA THR A 156 -44.37 23.89 22.77
C THR A 156 -45.24 22.61 22.75
N ASP A 157 -45.80 22.25 21.59
CA ASP A 157 -46.59 21.01 21.40
C ASP A 157 -45.79 19.73 21.74
N SER A 158 -44.46 19.76 21.61
CA SER A 158 -43.58 18.65 21.98
C SER A 158 -43.35 18.52 23.50
N GLY A 159 -43.86 19.47 24.29
CA GLY A 159 -43.80 19.47 25.75
C GLY A 159 -42.61 20.22 26.34
N TRP A 160 -41.73 20.80 25.52
CA TRP A 160 -40.61 21.61 25.98
C TRP A 160 -41.09 22.97 26.53
N VAL A 161 -40.52 23.39 27.66
CA VAL A 161 -40.84 24.65 28.33
C VAL A 161 -39.69 25.63 28.10
N MET A 162 -39.99 26.80 27.55
CA MET A 162 -39.03 27.89 27.35
C MET A 162 -38.86 28.67 28.65
N GLU A 163 -37.78 28.44 29.40
CA GLU A 163 -37.54 29.14 30.68
C GLU A 163 -37.30 30.65 30.49
N ASN A 164 -36.64 31.05 29.39
CA ASN A 164 -36.39 32.45 29.03
C ASN A 164 -37.03 32.74 27.65
N GLY A 165 -38.13 33.49 27.63
CA GLY A 165 -38.72 34.06 26.42
C GLY A 165 -38.11 35.42 26.05
N GLU A 166 -38.59 36.02 24.97
CA GLU A 166 -38.24 37.40 24.59
C GLU A 166 -38.69 38.40 25.67
N HIS A 167 -39.86 38.14 26.26
CA HIS A 167 -40.40 38.90 27.38
C HIS A 167 -40.93 38.01 28.51
N ASP A 168 -41.18 38.60 29.66
CA ASP A 168 -41.97 38.01 30.74
C ASP A 168 -43.43 38.45 30.64
N ALA A 169 -44.36 37.66 31.18
CA ALA A 169 -45.78 38.01 31.20
C ALA A 169 -46.04 39.37 31.91
N SER A 170 -45.13 39.83 32.76
CA SER A 170 -45.21 41.14 33.42
C SER A 170 -45.28 42.33 32.45
N ILE A 171 -44.84 42.18 31.19
CA ILE A 171 -44.92 43.24 30.17
C ILE A 171 -46.38 43.65 29.87
N PHE A 172 -47.34 42.78 30.22
CA PHE A 172 -48.77 43.02 30.02
C PHE A 172 -49.51 43.44 31.31
N GLU A 173 -48.80 43.77 32.40
CA GLU A 173 -49.42 44.09 33.70
C GLU A 173 -50.38 45.29 33.67
N GLU A 174 -50.10 46.28 32.81
CA GLU A 174 -50.94 47.48 32.66
C GLU A 174 -52.15 47.26 31.72
N PHE A 175 -52.34 46.05 31.19
CA PHE A 175 -53.41 45.70 30.24
C PHE A 175 -54.39 44.69 30.85
N ASP A 176 -55.64 44.72 30.40
CA ASP A 176 -56.70 43.85 30.93
C ASP A 176 -56.64 42.43 30.35
N TYR A 177 -56.26 42.31 29.09
CA TYR A 177 -56.17 41.06 28.34
C TYR A 177 -54.98 41.10 27.39
N ALA A 178 -54.46 39.95 26.99
CA ALA A 178 -53.44 39.86 25.95
C ALA A 178 -53.66 38.68 25.00
N PHE A 179 -53.62 38.97 23.70
CA PHE A 179 -53.76 38.00 22.62
C PHE A 179 -52.39 37.78 21.97
N LEU A 180 -51.90 36.56 22.06
CA LEU A 180 -50.54 36.19 21.67
C LEU A 180 -50.50 35.23 20.47
N GLY A 181 -49.52 35.40 19.59
CA GLY A 181 -49.06 34.44 18.56
C GLY A 181 -47.57 34.13 18.68
N ASP A 182 -47.02 33.27 17.81
CA ASP A 182 -45.67 32.63 17.77
C ASP A 182 -45.68 31.20 18.35
N ILE A 183 -46.37 30.98 19.47
CA ILE A 183 -46.41 29.64 20.09
C ILE A 183 -47.61 28.84 19.59
N HIS A 184 -47.34 27.83 18.76
CA HIS A 184 -48.36 27.02 18.08
C HIS A 184 -49.24 26.18 19.02
N LYS A 185 -48.86 26.05 20.30
CA LYS A 185 -49.64 25.36 21.32
C LYS A 185 -50.60 26.34 22.02
N PRO A 186 -51.92 26.09 21.96
CA PRO A 186 -52.88 26.96 22.66
C PRO A 186 -52.73 26.82 24.18
N GLN A 187 -52.49 27.93 24.87
CA GLN A 187 -52.22 27.93 26.31
C GLN A 187 -52.48 29.31 26.95
N ALA A 188 -52.72 29.30 28.26
CA ALA A 188 -52.79 30.51 29.07
C ALA A 188 -51.45 30.74 29.79
N MET A 189 -50.99 32.00 29.79
CA MET A 189 -49.72 32.40 30.42
C MET A 189 -49.90 32.93 31.84
N ASP A 190 -51.15 33.17 32.26
CA ASP A 190 -51.51 33.60 33.59
C ASP A 190 -52.57 32.68 34.21
N LYS A 191 -52.70 32.73 35.54
CA LYS A 191 -53.67 31.90 36.27
C LYS A 191 -55.12 32.31 36.02
N ALA A 192 -55.38 33.59 35.71
CA ALA A 192 -56.74 34.05 35.42
C ALA A 192 -57.14 33.70 33.98
N GLY A 193 -56.19 33.40 33.10
CA GLY A 193 -56.41 33.06 31.71
C GLY A 193 -56.73 34.28 30.83
N LYS A 194 -56.31 35.48 31.26
CA LYS A 194 -56.47 36.74 30.53
C LYS A 194 -55.40 36.94 29.44
N ILE A 195 -54.27 36.24 29.55
CA ILE A 195 -53.15 36.26 28.61
C ILE A 195 -53.06 34.88 27.96
N ARG A 196 -53.29 34.78 26.64
CA ARG A 196 -53.27 33.47 25.96
C ARG A 196 -52.66 33.49 24.58
N TYR A 197 -52.01 32.38 24.25
CA TYR A 197 -51.74 31.99 22.87
C TYR A 197 -52.96 31.31 22.26
N ALA A 198 -53.36 31.74 21.07
CA ALA A 198 -54.37 31.02 20.28
C ALA A 198 -53.84 29.69 19.74
N GLY A 199 -52.54 29.61 19.50
CA GLY A 199 -51.84 28.55 18.77
C GLY A 199 -52.19 28.54 17.29
N SER A 200 -51.66 27.54 16.57
CA SER A 200 -51.80 27.49 15.13
C SER A 200 -53.23 27.24 14.68
N THR A 201 -53.64 27.98 13.64
CA THR A 201 -54.96 27.85 13.02
C THR A 201 -55.09 26.51 12.28
N VAL A 202 -54.00 26.08 11.64
CA VAL A 202 -53.91 24.84 10.87
C VAL A 202 -52.67 24.06 11.31
N GLN A 203 -52.79 22.74 11.42
CA GLN A 203 -51.66 21.86 11.78
C GLN A 203 -50.57 21.89 10.70
N GLN A 204 -49.37 22.33 11.06
CA GLN A 204 -48.27 22.50 10.10
C GLN A 204 -47.41 21.25 9.91
N GLY A 205 -47.42 20.29 10.85
CA GLY A 205 -46.64 19.06 10.76
C GLY A 205 -46.72 18.15 11.99
N PHE A 206 -45.88 17.12 12.05
CA PHE A 206 -45.86 16.13 13.13
C PHE A 206 -45.38 16.67 14.51
N GLY A 207 -44.84 17.88 14.55
CA GLY A 207 -44.48 18.54 15.80
C GLY A 207 -45.68 19.08 16.57
N GLU A 208 -46.84 19.16 15.91
CA GLU A 208 -48.07 19.76 16.41
C GLU A 208 -49.15 18.71 16.66
N THR A 209 -49.96 18.94 17.69
CA THR A 209 -51.16 18.14 17.97
C THR A 209 -52.31 18.46 17.00
N GLU A 210 -53.31 17.58 16.92
CA GLU A 210 -54.44 17.73 15.98
C GLU A 210 -55.47 18.80 16.43
N ASP A 211 -55.31 19.40 17.61
CA ASP A 211 -56.31 20.27 18.24
C ASP A 211 -56.22 21.75 17.78
N LYS A 212 -55.85 21.98 16.52
CA LYS A 212 -55.61 23.31 15.93
C LYS A 212 -56.89 24.07 15.61
N GLY A 213 -56.85 25.39 15.69
CA GLY A 213 -58.02 26.25 15.49
C GLY A 213 -57.88 27.65 16.10
N ILE A 214 -58.94 28.16 16.73
CA ILE A 214 -59.02 29.56 17.21
C ILE A 214 -59.61 29.67 18.62
N LEU A 215 -59.51 30.88 19.20
CA LEU A 215 -60.19 31.25 20.44
C LEU A 215 -61.30 32.28 20.18
N ILE A 216 -62.48 32.06 20.76
CA ILE A 216 -63.58 33.02 20.79
C ILE A 216 -63.67 33.59 22.21
N TRP A 217 -63.39 34.87 22.33
CA TRP A 217 -63.46 35.61 23.59
C TRP A 217 -64.78 36.35 23.67
N ASP A 218 -65.55 36.17 24.75
CA ASP A 218 -66.70 37.04 25.07
C ASP A 218 -66.33 37.92 26.27
N ILE A 219 -65.84 39.13 25.99
CA ILE A 219 -65.35 40.08 27.00
C ILE A 219 -66.45 41.10 27.30
N LYS A 220 -66.90 41.18 28.55
CA LYS A 220 -67.92 42.16 28.98
C LYS A 220 -67.29 43.43 29.53
N ASP A 221 -66.23 43.29 30.32
CA ASP A 221 -65.49 44.37 30.96
C ASP A 221 -64.06 43.89 31.32
N GLN A 222 -63.29 44.71 32.04
CA GLN A 222 -61.90 44.45 32.46
C GLN A 222 -61.70 43.17 33.26
N ASN A 223 -62.76 42.62 33.88
CA ASN A 223 -62.67 41.47 34.79
C ASN A 223 -63.61 40.31 34.43
N THR A 224 -64.59 40.54 33.57
CA THR A 224 -65.62 39.56 33.22
C THR A 224 -65.47 39.13 31.77
N PHE A 225 -65.05 37.88 31.57
CA PHE A 225 -64.88 37.30 30.24
C PHE A 225 -65.13 35.78 30.25
N ASP A 226 -65.41 35.22 29.07
CA ASP A 226 -65.38 33.79 28.79
C ASP A 226 -64.55 33.51 27.53
N VAL A 227 -63.91 32.35 27.45
CA VAL A 227 -63.09 31.95 26.29
C VAL A 227 -63.45 30.55 25.85
N LYS A 228 -63.98 30.45 24.64
CA LYS A 228 -64.29 29.18 23.99
C LYS A 228 -63.21 28.86 22.97
N ARG A 229 -62.58 27.68 23.11
CA ARG A 229 -61.69 27.13 22.07
C ARG A 229 -62.51 26.42 21.00
N VAL A 230 -62.23 26.70 19.73
CA VAL A 230 -62.81 25.99 18.59
C VAL A 230 -61.69 25.34 17.79
N THR A 231 -61.83 24.05 17.50
CA THR A 231 -60.83 23.27 16.76
C THR A 231 -61.39 22.88 15.39
N PHE A 232 -60.54 22.91 14.36
CA PHE A 232 -60.93 22.55 13.00
C PHE A 232 -60.42 21.17 12.62
N LYS A 233 -61.22 20.45 11.84
CA LYS A 233 -60.82 19.12 11.38
C LYS A 233 -59.92 19.24 10.16
N ASN A 234 -58.67 18.81 10.29
CA ASN A 234 -57.77 18.67 9.16
C ASN A 234 -58.19 17.46 8.29
N PRO A 235 -58.40 17.62 6.98
CA PRO A 235 -58.76 16.50 6.10
C PRO A 235 -57.64 15.45 5.93
N LYS A 236 -56.38 15.83 6.16
CA LYS A 236 -55.21 14.93 6.13
C LYS A 236 -54.25 15.27 7.28
N PRO A 237 -54.60 14.89 8.52
CA PRO A 237 -53.83 15.26 9.70
C PRO A 237 -52.45 14.57 9.73
N PHE A 238 -51.52 15.19 10.46
CA PHE A 238 -50.24 14.59 10.84
C PHE A 238 -50.42 13.87 12.17
N VAL A 239 -50.36 12.54 12.16
CA VAL A 239 -50.63 11.70 13.33
C VAL A 239 -49.38 10.96 13.75
N THR A 240 -49.06 11.00 15.03
CA THR A 240 -47.94 10.23 15.61
C THR A 240 -48.51 9.01 16.34
N VAL A 241 -48.05 7.81 15.98
CA VAL A 241 -48.47 6.54 16.60
C VAL A 241 -47.28 5.92 17.31
N GLU A 242 -47.35 5.83 18.63
CA GLU A 242 -46.31 5.20 19.44
C GLU A 242 -46.45 3.67 19.42
N LEU A 243 -45.36 2.94 19.18
CA LEU A 243 -45.31 1.49 19.10
C LEU A 243 -45.10 0.89 20.49
N GLU A 244 -45.84 -0.19 20.76
CA GLU A 244 -45.70 -0.98 21.99
C GLU A 244 -44.85 -2.22 21.69
N SER A 245 -43.60 -2.25 22.19
CA SER A 245 -42.65 -3.34 21.95
C SER A 245 -42.46 -3.67 20.46
N GLY A 246 -42.33 -2.63 19.63
CA GLY A 246 -42.17 -2.74 18.18
C GLY A 246 -43.41 -3.13 17.40
N LYS A 247 -44.59 -3.18 18.03
CA LYS A 247 -45.88 -3.47 17.38
C LYS A 247 -46.79 -2.26 17.42
N LEU A 248 -47.65 -2.17 16.40
CA LEU A 248 -48.69 -1.15 16.33
C LEU A 248 -49.72 -1.33 17.43
N PRO A 249 -50.05 -0.27 18.20
CA PRO A 249 -51.12 -0.33 19.17
C PRO A 249 -52.49 -0.41 18.49
N GLU A 250 -53.51 -0.72 19.27
CA GLU A 250 -54.92 -0.61 18.86
C GLU A 250 -55.37 0.85 18.88
N VAL A 251 -54.91 1.63 17.90
CA VAL A 251 -55.39 2.98 17.62
C VAL A 251 -56.12 3.04 16.29
N GLU A 252 -57.16 3.87 16.22
CA GLU A 252 -57.82 4.27 14.98
C GLU A 252 -57.34 5.67 14.60
N ILE A 253 -57.04 5.86 13.32
CA ILE A 253 -56.63 7.16 12.78
C ILE A 253 -57.43 7.47 11.52
N GLN A 254 -57.52 8.76 11.18
CA GLN A 254 -58.23 9.20 9.99
C GLN A 254 -57.60 8.61 8.71
N LYS A 255 -58.46 8.11 7.81
CA LYS A 255 -58.02 7.60 6.52
C LYS A 255 -57.36 8.73 5.70
N GLY A 256 -56.20 8.44 5.10
CA GLY A 256 -55.43 9.43 4.35
C GLY A 256 -54.64 10.41 5.23
N ALA A 257 -54.56 10.17 6.54
CA ALA A 257 -53.63 10.87 7.41
C ALA A 257 -52.17 10.59 7.00
N ARG A 258 -51.28 11.50 7.40
CA ARG A 258 -49.83 11.32 7.33
C ARG A 258 -49.40 10.76 8.67
N VAL A 259 -48.70 9.63 8.68
CA VAL A 259 -48.49 8.84 9.90
C VAL A 259 -47.02 8.77 10.24
N ARG A 260 -46.65 9.08 11.48
CA ARG A 260 -45.32 8.87 12.04
C ARG A 260 -45.38 7.78 13.09
N LEU A 261 -44.78 6.63 12.83
CA LEU A 261 -44.62 5.56 13.81
C LEU A 261 -43.45 5.90 14.73
N VAL A 262 -43.60 5.71 16.03
CA VAL A 262 -42.57 6.04 17.02
C VAL A 262 -42.31 4.85 17.92
N SER A 263 -41.11 4.27 17.91
CA SER A 263 -40.73 3.25 18.90
C SER A 263 -39.98 3.88 20.06
N HIS A 264 -40.37 3.58 21.29
CA HIS A 264 -39.57 3.87 22.48
C HIS A 264 -38.64 2.73 22.87
N ASP A 265 -38.67 1.59 22.15
CA ASP A 265 -37.77 0.46 22.33
C ASP A 265 -36.78 0.36 21.15
N SER A 266 -35.60 -0.23 21.35
CA SER A 266 -34.71 -0.58 20.23
C SER A 266 -35.33 -1.73 19.45
N ILE A 267 -35.67 -1.50 18.19
CA ILE A 267 -36.31 -2.51 17.33
C ILE A 267 -35.41 -2.85 16.15
N SER A 268 -35.47 -4.10 15.71
CA SER A 268 -34.73 -4.56 14.53
C SER A 268 -35.26 -3.90 13.25
N LEU A 269 -34.43 -3.84 12.20
CA LEU A 269 -34.86 -3.40 10.88
C LEU A 269 -36.02 -4.26 10.33
N GLU A 270 -36.08 -5.53 10.71
CA GLU A 270 -37.15 -6.45 10.31
C GLU A 270 -38.48 -6.13 11.00
N ASP A 271 -38.45 -5.83 12.29
CA ASP A 271 -39.63 -5.40 13.06
C ASP A 271 -40.11 -4.01 12.62
N MET A 272 -39.19 -3.10 12.29
CA MET A 272 -39.51 -1.79 11.71
C MET A 272 -40.25 -1.95 10.38
N LYS A 273 -39.71 -2.73 9.44
CA LYS A 273 -40.35 -2.99 8.14
C LYS A 273 -41.74 -3.59 8.32
N LYS A 274 -41.89 -4.51 9.28
CA LYS A 274 -43.18 -5.13 9.60
C LYS A 274 -44.18 -4.15 10.20
N ALA A 275 -43.74 -3.24 11.09
CA ALA A 275 -44.60 -2.21 11.64
C ALA A 275 -45.09 -1.23 10.55
N VAL A 276 -44.19 -0.82 9.65
CA VAL A 276 -44.54 0.04 8.49
C VAL A 276 -45.54 -0.66 7.57
N ASP A 277 -45.29 -1.92 7.20
CA ASP A 277 -46.17 -2.71 6.32
C ASP A 277 -47.58 -2.88 6.93
N VAL A 278 -47.65 -3.21 8.22
CA VAL A 278 -48.93 -3.34 8.93
C VAL A 278 -49.65 -1.98 9.01
N ALA A 279 -48.94 -0.88 9.25
CA ALA A 279 -49.53 0.47 9.28
C ALA A 279 -50.08 0.87 7.90
N GLN A 280 -49.35 0.55 6.83
CA GLN A 280 -49.77 0.83 5.44
C GLN A 280 -51.09 0.15 5.12
N HIS A 281 -51.21 -1.13 5.50
CA HIS A 281 -52.44 -1.90 5.28
C HIS A 281 -53.58 -1.51 6.21
N LYS A 282 -53.30 -1.26 7.50
CA LYS A 282 -54.30 -0.95 8.53
C LYS A 282 -54.89 0.44 8.33
N PHE A 283 -54.04 1.44 8.13
CA PHE A 283 -54.47 2.84 8.14
C PHE A 283 -54.70 3.45 6.75
N ARG A 284 -54.12 2.86 5.70
CA ARG A 284 -54.12 3.43 4.34
C ARG A 284 -53.78 4.93 4.34
N PRO A 285 -52.61 5.29 4.90
CA PRO A 285 -52.22 6.68 5.04
C PRO A 285 -51.81 7.29 3.70
N GLU A 286 -51.69 8.61 3.65
CA GLU A 286 -51.07 9.28 2.50
C GLU A 286 -49.55 9.06 2.49
N SER A 287 -48.92 9.01 3.65
CA SER A 287 -47.50 8.71 3.84
C SER A 287 -47.24 8.11 5.23
N ILE A 288 -46.17 7.31 5.33
CA ILE A 288 -45.67 6.77 6.61
C ILE A 288 -44.21 7.17 6.80
N THR A 289 -43.90 7.66 7.99
CA THR A 289 -42.54 7.87 8.49
C THR A 289 -42.34 7.07 9.78
N PHE A 290 -41.10 6.74 10.12
CA PHE A 290 -40.76 5.97 11.32
C PHE A 290 -39.68 6.70 12.14
N LEU A 291 -39.84 6.74 13.47
CA LEU A 291 -38.96 7.40 14.43
C LEU A 291 -38.62 6.42 15.56
N ASN A 292 -37.34 6.31 15.95
CA ASN A 292 -36.94 5.54 17.14
C ASN A 292 -36.50 6.52 18.24
N LYS A 293 -37.27 6.63 19.32
CA LYS A 293 -37.06 7.53 20.47
C LYS A 293 -36.20 6.92 21.59
N ASN A 294 -35.85 5.62 21.58
CA ASN A 294 -35.07 5.01 22.67
C ASN A 294 -33.60 5.49 22.77
N ILE A 295 -33.25 6.49 21.99
CA ILE A 295 -31.93 7.10 21.95
C ILE A 295 -31.95 8.51 22.56
N SER A 296 -33.13 9.15 22.67
CA SER A 296 -33.23 10.57 23.03
C SER A 296 -33.82 10.85 24.41
N GLN A 297 -34.35 9.84 25.14
CA GLN A 297 -34.97 10.05 26.45
C GLN A 297 -34.44 9.21 27.60
N ASN A 298 -33.54 8.27 27.32
CA ASN A 298 -32.65 7.84 28.39
C ASN A 298 -31.39 8.72 28.30
N ARG A 299 -31.20 9.55 29.32
CA ARG A 299 -29.92 9.54 30.03
C ARG A 299 -29.68 8.08 30.46
N VAL A 300 -29.36 7.20 29.51
CA VAL A 300 -28.85 5.87 29.78
C VAL A 300 -27.54 6.19 30.44
N SER A 301 -27.42 5.82 31.71
CA SER A 301 -26.18 5.79 32.47
C SER A 301 -24.94 5.72 31.57
N ASP A 302 -24.10 6.75 31.68
CA ASP A 302 -22.76 6.97 31.09
C ASP A 302 -21.76 5.82 31.35
N GLN A 303 -22.17 4.56 31.23
CA GLN A 303 -21.35 3.41 31.65
C GLN A 303 -21.30 2.27 30.64
N THR A 304 -22.08 2.28 29.56
CA THR A 304 -22.00 1.19 28.57
C THR A 304 -21.83 1.66 27.12
N ILE A 305 -22.19 2.90 26.81
CA ILE A 305 -21.86 3.54 25.52
C ILE A 305 -20.53 4.31 25.62
N ASP A 306 -20.18 4.78 26.81
CA ASP A 306 -18.94 5.53 27.07
C ASP A 306 -17.68 4.65 26.95
N GLU A 307 -17.77 3.34 27.25
CA GLU A 307 -16.61 2.44 27.28
C GLU A 307 -16.06 2.04 25.90
N MET A 308 -16.83 2.17 24.81
CA MET A 308 -16.31 2.01 23.44
C MET A 308 -16.35 3.31 22.64
N GLY A 309 -17.10 4.32 23.10
CA GLY A 309 -17.26 5.64 22.52
C GLY A 309 -15.97 6.45 22.46
N HIS A 310 -15.24 6.46 23.57
CA HIS A 310 -14.11 7.35 23.85
C HIS A 310 -12.77 6.64 24.11
N ASP A 311 -12.66 5.35 23.81
CA ASP A 311 -11.38 4.65 23.87
C ASP A 311 -10.36 5.38 22.98
N ASP A 312 -9.33 5.96 23.60
CA ASP A 312 -8.18 6.46 22.86
C ASP A 312 -7.46 5.24 22.27
N LEU A 313 -7.67 4.99 20.97
CA LEU A 313 -7.06 3.87 20.27
C LEU A 313 -5.53 3.97 20.20
N ARG A 314 -4.96 5.12 20.57
CA ARG A 314 -3.52 5.31 20.73
C ARG A 314 -3.02 4.89 22.10
N ASP A 315 -3.89 4.79 23.10
CA ASP A 315 -3.52 4.30 24.42
C ASP A 315 -3.08 2.83 24.32
N ILE A 316 -1.85 2.59 24.77
CA ILE A 316 -1.24 1.27 24.80
C ILE A 316 -2.08 0.28 25.62
N VAL A 317 -2.77 0.72 26.67
CA VAL A 317 -3.62 -0.13 27.51
C VAL A 317 -4.83 -0.62 26.72
N VAL A 318 -5.50 0.29 26.01
CA VAL A 318 -6.64 -0.01 25.12
C VAL A 318 -6.19 -0.97 24.02
N GLN A 319 -5.08 -0.70 23.34
CA GLN A 319 -4.57 -1.57 22.29
C GLN A 319 -4.25 -2.98 22.79
N ARG A 320 -3.60 -3.10 23.96
CA ARG A 320 -3.30 -4.40 24.57
C ARG A 320 -4.58 -5.18 24.90
N ARG A 321 -5.65 -4.50 25.32
CA ARG A 321 -6.97 -5.11 25.53
C ARG A 321 -7.55 -5.61 24.20
N LEU A 322 -7.60 -4.76 23.17
CA LEU A 322 -8.12 -5.12 21.85
C LEU A 322 -7.36 -6.28 21.19
N ILE A 323 -6.03 -6.33 21.35
CA ILE A 323 -5.20 -7.47 20.88
C ILE A 323 -5.58 -8.77 21.59
N LYS A 324 -5.82 -8.73 22.90
CA LYS A 324 -6.20 -9.91 23.67
C LYS A 324 -7.58 -10.42 23.27
N GLU A 325 -8.55 -9.52 23.14
CA GLU A 325 -9.92 -9.84 22.69
C GLU A 325 -9.89 -10.44 21.28
N PHE A 326 -9.16 -9.84 20.34
CA PHE A 326 -9.06 -10.35 18.96
C PHE A 326 -8.41 -11.73 18.86
N LEU A 327 -7.50 -12.07 19.78
CA LEU A 327 -6.74 -13.32 19.78
C LEU A 327 -7.30 -14.37 20.74
N GLU A 328 -8.43 -14.13 21.41
CA GLU A 328 -8.99 -15.04 22.42
C GLU A 328 -9.25 -16.44 21.86
N ASP A 329 -9.83 -16.51 20.66
CA ASP A 329 -10.15 -17.78 19.98
C ASP A 329 -8.92 -18.60 19.57
N TYR A 330 -7.73 -17.99 19.50
CA TYR A 330 -6.49 -18.65 19.09
C TYR A 330 -5.86 -19.49 20.20
N LYS A 331 -6.35 -19.40 21.45
CA LYS A 331 -5.88 -20.18 22.62
C LYS A 331 -4.34 -20.21 22.75
N LEU A 332 -3.73 -19.04 22.66
CA LEU A 332 -2.27 -18.88 22.63
C LEU A 332 -1.62 -19.21 23.97
N GLN A 333 -0.39 -19.73 23.92
CA GLN A 333 0.45 -19.88 25.12
C GLN A 333 0.82 -18.49 25.68
N PRO A 334 0.94 -18.33 27.01
CA PRO A 334 1.25 -17.04 27.63
C PRO A 334 2.52 -16.36 27.09
N ALA A 335 3.54 -17.16 26.73
CA ALA A 335 4.79 -16.66 26.16
C ALA A 335 4.60 -15.97 24.80
N VAL A 336 3.77 -16.54 23.93
CA VAL A 336 3.48 -15.97 22.60
C VAL A 336 2.69 -14.66 22.74
N MET A 337 1.69 -14.63 23.63
CA MET A 337 0.94 -13.40 23.92
C MET A 337 1.86 -12.29 24.44
N SER A 338 2.77 -12.59 25.38
CA SER A 338 3.76 -11.63 25.87
C SER A 338 4.58 -11.02 24.73
N LYS A 339 5.04 -11.87 23.79
CA LYS A 339 5.81 -11.42 22.63
C LYS A 339 5.00 -10.50 21.71
N ILE A 340 3.72 -10.81 21.48
CA ILE A 340 2.82 -9.96 20.69
C ILE A 340 2.64 -8.58 21.34
N LEU A 341 2.52 -8.51 22.67
CA LEU A 341 2.41 -7.22 23.37
C LEU A 341 3.73 -6.43 23.34
N GLU A 342 4.89 -7.09 23.43
CA GLU A 342 6.20 -6.46 23.23
C GLU A 342 6.33 -5.86 21.81
N LEU A 343 5.84 -6.57 20.78
CA LEU A 343 5.78 -6.05 19.42
C LEU A 343 4.87 -4.82 19.33
N ASN A 344 3.72 -4.82 20.02
CA ASN A 344 2.86 -3.63 20.08
C ASN A 344 3.61 -2.43 20.66
N ASP A 345 4.28 -2.59 21.81
CA ASP A 345 5.04 -1.50 22.44
C ASP A 345 6.14 -0.96 21.52
N LYS A 346 6.92 -1.86 20.89
CA LYS A 346 7.98 -1.51 19.94
C LYS A 346 7.43 -0.67 18.79
N TYR A 347 6.37 -1.14 18.13
CA TYR A 347 5.83 -0.47 16.96
C TYR A 347 4.97 0.74 17.29
N ASN A 348 4.45 0.84 18.52
CA ASN A 348 3.80 2.05 19.03
C ASN A 348 4.79 3.22 19.05
N LEU A 349 5.93 3.03 19.71
CA LEU A 349 6.99 4.04 19.80
C LEU A 349 7.48 4.48 18.41
N MET A 350 7.74 3.52 17.51
CA MET A 350 8.19 3.83 16.15
C MET A 350 7.12 4.55 15.30
N ALA A 351 5.83 4.31 15.57
CA ALA A 351 4.73 4.97 14.87
C ALA A 351 4.54 6.41 15.36
N GLU A 352 4.66 6.65 16.67
CA GLU A 352 4.58 7.98 17.30
C GLU A 352 5.71 8.91 16.84
N GLU A 353 6.96 8.42 16.73
CA GLU A 353 8.10 9.22 16.24
C GLU A 353 7.90 9.76 14.81
N LYS A 354 7.07 9.09 13.99
CA LYS A 354 6.80 9.46 12.60
C LYS A 354 5.47 10.20 12.42
N GLU A 355 4.84 10.59 13.51
CA GLU A 355 3.53 11.22 13.51
C GLU A 355 3.61 12.70 13.15
N GLU A 356 2.79 13.13 12.19
CA GLU A 356 2.76 14.53 11.72
C GLU A 356 1.62 15.36 12.32
N VAL A 357 0.73 14.76 13.14
CA VAL A 357 -0.51 15.38 13.64
C VAL A 357 -0.83 14.88 15.06
N LEU A 358 -1.09 15.79 16.00
CA LEU A 358 -1.70 15.47 17.30
C LEU A 358 -3.20 15.24 17.12
N ARG A 359 -3.79 14.29 17.85
CA ARG A 359 -5.24 14.02 17.87
C ARG A 359 -5.87 14.59 19.13
N ASN A 360 -7.19 14.73 19.16
CA ASN A 360 -7.95 15.31 20.28
C ASN A 360 -7.57 16.76 20.65
N VAL A 361 -7.08 17.53 19.67
CA VAL A 361 -6.82 18.96 19.87
C VAL A 361 -8.01 19.74 19.34
N ASN A 362 -8.78 20.36 20.23
CA ASN A 362 -9.73 21.40 19.82
C ASN A 362 -9.06 22.75 19.91
N TRP A 363 -9.38 23.61 18.95
CA TRP A 363 -8.85 24.95 18.89
C TRP A 363 -9.91 25.94 18.46
N LYS A 364 -9.74 27.19 18.87
CA LYS A 364 -10.65 28.29 18.61
C LYS A 364 -9.97 29.35 17.78
N VAL A 365 -10.67 29.89 16.80
CA VAL A 365 -10.14 31.02 16.04
C VAL A 365 -10.43 32.31 16.79
N LYS A 366 -9.40 33.11 17.04
CA LYS A 366 -9.54 34.40 17.72
C LYS A 366 -9.60 35.54 16.72
N SER A 367 -8.61 35.65 15.83
CA SER A 367 -8.58 36.71 14.81
C SER A 367 -7.75 36.31 13.60
N LEU A 368 -8.13 36.85 12.44
CA LEU A 368 -7.35 36.79 11.19
C LEU A 368 -7.08 38.21 10.72
N LYS A 369 -5.81 38.58 10.58
CA LYS A 369 -5.37 39.81 9.94
C LYS A 369 -4.65 39.48 8.64
N PHE A 370 -4.84 40.28 7.60
CA PHE A 370 -4.15 40.04 6.33
C PHE A 370 -4.04 41.28 5.45
N ASP A 371 -2.98 41.29 4.63
CA ASP A 371 -2.66 42.35 3.69
C ASP A 371 -2.41 41.77 2.30
N ASN A 372 -2.95 42.44 1.29
CA ASN A 372 -2.61 42.24 -0.13
C ASN A 372 -2.78 40.78 -0.61
N LEU A 373 -3.65 39.99 0.01
CA LEU A 373 -4.02 38.64 -0.44
C LEU A 373 -5.16 38.70 -1.47
N PHE A 374 -4.98 38.04 -2.60
CA PHE A 374 -5.93 37.98 -3.72
C PHE A 374 -6.35 39.36 -4.24
N ASN A 375 -7.60 39.77 -4.06
CA ASN A 375 -8.12 41.07 -4.49
C ASN A 375 -8.19 42.09 -3.34
N TYR A 376 -7.73 41.74 -2.14
CA TYR A 376 -7.75 42.61 -0.97
C TYR A 376 -6.58 43.59 -0.95
N GLY A 377 -6.81 44.73 -0.29
CA GLY A 377 -5.78 45.74 0.03
C GLY A 377 -5.08 45.45 1.36
N GLU A 378 -4.53 46.48 1.99
CA GLU A 378 -3.90 46.42 3.32
C GLU A 378 -4.95 46.59 4.43
N ASP A 379 -4.59 46.26 5.67
CA ASP A 379 -5.37 46.50 6.90
C ASP A 379 -6.73 45.76 6.94
N ASN A 380 -6.78 44.49 6.52
CA ASN A 380 -7.98 43.66 6.69
C ASN A 380 -7.90 42.85 7.99
N GLU A 381 -9.00 42.83 8.74
CA GLU A 381 -9.14 42.08 9.99
C GLU A 381 -10.52 41.43 10.08
N VAL A 382 -10.56 40.20 10.58
CA VAL A 382 -11.78 39.49 10.99
C VAL A 382 -11.59 39.06 12.44
N ASP A 383 -12.39 39.63 13.34
CA ASP A 383 -12.42 39.25 14.75
C ASP A 383 -13.44 38.12 14.97
N PHE A 384 -12.94 36.89 15.10
CA PHE A 384 -13.77 35.70 15.34
C PHE A 384 -14.25 35.60 16.79
N ALA A 385 -13.69 36.38 17.73
CA ALA A 385 -14.14 36.39 19.11
C ALA A 385 -15.58 36.91 19.22
N ASN A 386 -15.93 37.92 18.43
CA ASN A 386 -17.25 38.56 18.42
C ASN A 386 -18.28 37.85 17.53
N LEU A 387 -17.86 36.86 16.75
CA LEU A 387 -18.74 36.07 15.89
C LEU A 387 -19.33 34.88 16.65
N ASN A 388 -20.63 34.67 16.48
CA ASN A 388 -21.36 33.54 17.03
C ASN A 388 -22.55 33.18 16.11
N GLY A 389 -22.90 31.90 16.05
CA GLY A 389 -23.99 31.42 15.21
C GLY A 389 -23.63 31.31 13.73
N ILE A 390 -24.63 31.45 12.86
CA ILE A 390 -24.47 31.41 11.41
C ILE A 390 -24.02 32.81 10.93
N VAL A 391 -22.83 32.91 10.35
CA VAL A 391 -22.26 34.18 9.92
C VAL A 391 -22.15 34.20 8.40
N GLY A 392 -22.92 35.08 7.77
CA GLY A 392 -22.99 35.21 6.31
C GLY A 392 -21.87 36.05 5.71
N ILE A 393 -21.27 35.57 4.62
CA ILE A 393 -20.40 36.37 3.75
C ILE A 393 -21.07 36.46 2.38
N PHE A 394 -21.72 37.59 2.11
CA PHE A 394 -22.54 37.79 0.91
C PHE A 394 -21.98 38.88 -0.01
N GLY A 395 -22.28 38.77 -1.31
CA GLY A 395 -21.73 39.67 -2.33
C GLY A 395 -21.78 39.05 -3.72
N LYS A 396 -21.65 39.86 -4.77
CA LYS A 396 -21.61 39.37 -6.17
C LYS A 396 -20.41 38.46 -6.39
N ASN A 397 -20.46 37.59 -7.40
CA ASN A 397 -19.27 36.83 -7.82
C ASN A 397 -18.11 37.80 -8.12
N TYR A 398 -16.88 37.39 -7.80
CA TYR A 398 -15.67 38.25 -7.89
C TYR A 398 -15.60 39.44 -6.90
N SER A 399 -16.36 39.40 -5.80
CA SER A 399 -16.25 40.40 -4.72
C SER A 399 -15.10 40.12 -3.74
N GLY A 400 -14.65 38.87 -3.59
CA GLY A 400 -13.61 38.46 -2.62
C GLY A 400 -14.09 37.53 -1.51
N LYS A 401 -15.35 37.08 -1.51
CA LYS A 401 -15.95 36.24 -0.44
C LYS A 401 -15.12 35.02 -0.05
N SER A 402 -14.88 34.11 -1.00
CA SER A 402 -14.07 32.90 -0.76
C SER A 402 -12.59 33.24 -0.52
N SER A 403 -12.13 34.44 -0.92
CA SER A 403 -10.76 34.88 -0.68
C SER A 403 -10.47 35.18 0.79
N ILE A 404 -11.48 35.49 1.63
CA ILE A 404 -11.29 35.56 3.10
C ILE A 404 -10.87 34.18 3.64
N ILE A 405 -11.54 33.12 3.19
CA ILE A 405 -11.23 31.75 3.62
C ILE A 405 -9.91 31.30 3.02
N ASP A 406 -9.65 31.60 1.75
CA ASP A 406 -8.35 31.28 1.15
C ASP A 406 -7.21 32.05 1.84
N SER A 407 -7.45 33.25 2.37
CA SER A 407 -6.49 33.98 3.21
C SER A 407 -6.24 33.25 4.54
N PHE A 408 -7.29 32.74 5.19
CA PHE A 408 -7.16 31.89 6.38
C PHE A 408 -6.33 30.62 6.08
N LEU A 409 -6.67 29.90 5.01
CA LEU A 409 -5.98 28.67 4.59
C LEU A 409 -4.53 28.92 4.19
N TYR A 410 -4.24 30.06 3.54
CA TYR A 410 -2.89 30.46 3.22
C TYR A 410 -2.09 30.71 4.50
N THR A 411 -2.64 31.49 5.43
CA THR A 411 -1.96 31.81 6.70
C THR A 411 -1.72 30.56 7.54
N MET A 412 -2.67 29.63 7.60
CA MET A 412 -2.53 28.43 8.42
C MET A 412 -1.68 27.36 7.72
N PHE A 413 -2.05 26.98 6.50
CA PHE A 413 -1.53 25.78 5.82
C PHE A 413 -0.66 26.06 4.60
N ASN A 414 -0.44 27.33 4.25
CA ASN A 414 0.30 27.74 3.04
C ASN A 414 -0.30 27.13 1.76
N THR A 415 -1.63 27.09 1.67
CA THR A 415 -2.39 26.64 0.50
C THR A 415 -3.74 27.35 0.42
N THR A 416 -4.57 26.98 -0.54
CA THR A 416 -5.92 27.54 -0.73
C THR A 416 -6.93 26.42 -0.88
N SER A 417 -8.23 26.73 -0.84
CA SER A 417 -9.31 25.76 -1.09
C SER A 417 -9.20 25.06 -2.45
N LYS A 418 -8.45 25.64 -3.41
CA LYS A 418 -8.21 25.11 -4.75
C LYS A 418 -6.87 24.40 -4.89
N ASN A 419 -6.16 24.16 -3.78
CA ASN A 419 -4.84 23.53 -3.76
C ASN A 419 -3.80 24.23 -4.67
N GLU A 420 -3.85 25.57 -4.76
CA GLU A 420 -2.85 26.33 -5.51
C GLU A 420 -1.48 26.19 -4.84
N ARG A 421 -0.45 25.86 -5.64
CA ARG A 421 0.91 25.59 -5.16
C ARG A 421 1.85 26.77 -5.34
N LYS A 422 1.48 27.74 -6.18
CA LYS A 422 2.28 28.94 -6.42
C LYS A 422 1.78 30.10 -5.56
N ASN A 423 2.53 30.41 -4.50
CA ASN A 423 2.22 31.55 -3.63
C ASN A 423 2.22 32.90 -4.37
N LEU A 424 2.88 32.98 -5.53
CA LEU A 424 2.77 34.14 -6.42
C LEU A 424 1.32 34.47 -6.79
N ASN A 425 0.47 33.46 -6.95
CA ASN A 425 -0.93 33.62 -7.34
C ASN A 425 -1.83 34.07 -6.18
N VAL A 426 -1.32 33.99 -4.95
CA VAL A 426 -2.00 34.44 -3.73
C VAL A 426 -1.73 35.93 -3.49
N ILE A 427 -0.59 36.45 -3.94
CA ILE A 427 -0.27 37.87 -3.85
C ILE A 427 -1.13 38.66 -4.82
N ASN A 428 -1.74 39.74 -4.35
CA ASN A 428 -2.50 40.66 -5.17
C ASN A 428 -1.68 41.10 -6.39
N PHE A 429 -2.33 41.14 -7.55
CA PHE A 429 -1.67 41.40 -8.82
C PHE A 429 -0.88 42.72 -8.81
N ASP A 430 -1.45 43.76 -8.20
CA ASP A 430 -0.91 45.12 -8.16
C ASP A 430 0.05 45.38 -6.98
N LYS A 431 0.40 44.35 -6.20
CA LYS A 431 1.20 44.47 -4.98
C LYS A 431 2.46 43.60 -5.03
N ASP A 432 3.50 43.99 -4.31
CA ASP A 432 4.79 43.25 -4.29
C ASP A 432 4.86 42.17 -3.21
N TYR A 433 3.95 42.20 -2.24
CA TYR A 433 3.91 41.25 -1.12
C TYR A 433 2.47 40.95 -0.71
N ALA A 434 2.31 39.89 0.07
CA ALA A 434 1.10 39.61 0.83
C ALA A 434 1.45 38.98 2.19
N SER A 435 0.67 39.28 3.22
CA SER A 435 0.86 38.76 4.56
C SER A 435 -0.45 38.33 5.21
N GLY A 436 -0.36 37.39 6.14
CA GLY A 436 -1.47 37.05 7.02
C GLY A 436 -0.96 36.64 8.40
N GLU A 437 -1.76 36.97 9.41
CA GLU A 437 -1.53 36.69 10.81
C GLU A 437 -2.79 36.07 11.40
N LEU A 438 -2.63 34.90 12.02
CA LEU A 438 -3.72 34.11 12.58
C LEU A 438 -3.46 33.84 14.06
N GLU A 439 -4.40 34.23 14.92
CA GLU A 439 -4.42 33.89 16.34
C GLU A 439 -5.40 32.75 16.62
N LEU A 440 -4.90 31.68 17.23
CA LEU A 440 -5.65 30.48 17.61
C LEU A 440 -5.51 30.23 19.12
N VAL A 441 -6.50 29.60 19.74
CA VAL A 441 -6.47 29.22 21.17
C VAL A 441 -6.77 27.75 21.32
N THR A 442 -5.91 26.98 22.00
CA THR A 442 -6.16 25.57 22.31
C THR A 442 -6.94 25.41 23.63
N ASP A 443 -7.51 24.23 23.88
CA ASP A 443 -8.35 23.96 25.08
C ASP A 443 -7.64 24.20 26.42
N ASP A 444 -6.30 24.08 26.45
CA ASP A 444 -5.46 24.40 27.61
C ASP A 444 -5.31 25.91 27.86
N GLY A 445 -5.90 26.75 27.01
CA GLY A 445 -5.84 28.21 27.08
C GLY A 445 -4.60 28.83 26.43
N THR A 446 -3.73 28.02 25.80
CA THR A 446 -2.54 28.53 25.11
C THR A 446 -2.93 29.30 23.84
N VAL A 447 -2.40 30.53 23.69
CA VAL A 447 -2.60 31.37 22.51
C VAL A 447 -1.46 31.13 21.53
N TRP A 448 -1.79 30.74 20.31
CA TRP A 448 -0.86 30.47 19.23
C TRP A 448 -0.97 31.53 18.14
N ASN A 449 0.17 31.95 17.59
CA ASN A 449 0.23 32.93 16.52
C ASN A 449 1.03 32.37 15.33
N ILE A 450 0.39 32.39 14.16
CA ILE A 450 0.98 32.03 12.87
C ILE A 450 1.04 33.29 12.02
N ASN A 451 2.24 33.73 11.66
CA ASN A 451 2.45 34.87 10.78
C ASN A 451 3.18 34.41 9.51
N ARG A 452 2.58 34.65 8.34
CA ARG A 452 3.13 34.29 7.03
C ARG A 452 3.25 35.50 6.13
N ARG A 453 4.35 35.59 5.40
CA ARG A 453 4.59 36.66 4.43
C ARG A 453 5.20 36.11 3.15
N SER A 454 4.61 36.47 2.01
CA SER A 454 5.11 36.15 0.67
C SER A 454 5.52 37.43 -0.05
N GLU A 455 6.69 37.42 -0.68
CA GLU A 455 7.26 38.57 -1.43
C GLU A 455 7.66 38.16 -2.84
N LYS A 456 7.27 38.98 -3.83
CA LYS A 456 7.65 38.79 -5.24
C LYS A 456 9.14 39.07 -5.43
N TYR A 457 9.81 38.23 -6.20
CA TYR A 457 11.17 38.49 -6.65
C TYR A 457 11.37 38.04 -8.10
N THR A 458 12.29 38.68 -8.80
CA THR A 458 12.61 38.36 -10.20
C THR A 458 13.85 37.48 -10.27
N ARG A 459 13.73 36.32 -10.92
CA ARG A 459 14.84 35.41 -11.18
C ARG A 459 15.16 35.37 -12.68
N ARG A 460 16.44 35.53 -13.03
CA ARG A 460 16.91 35.32 -14.40
C ARG A 460 17.24 33.85 -14.62
N SER A 461 16.56 33.21 -15.58
CA SER A 461 16.81 31.83 -15.98
C SER A 461 16.78 31.72 -17.50
N LYS A 462 17.83 31.14 -18.11
CA LYS A 462 17.96 30.90 -19.56
C LYS A 462 17.59 32.10 -20.48
N GLY A 463 17.92 33.33 -20.09
CA GLY A 463 17.67 34.53 -20.89
C GLY A 463 16.26 35.12 -20.77
N SER A 464 15.39 34.53 -19.95
CA SER A 464 14.07 35.05 -19.59
C SER A 464 14.02 35.48 -18.11
N GLU A 465 13.39 36.61 -17.83
CA GLU A 465 13.04 37.05 -16.47
C GLU A 465 11.73 36.36 -16.05
N ILE A 466 11.76 35.63 -14.93
CA ILE A 466 10.61 34.92 -14.37
C ILE A 466 10.37 35.51 -12.98
N THR A 467 9.15 35.96 -12.72
CA THR A 467 8.70 36.38 -11.39
C THR A 467 8.32 35.15 -10.57
N GLU A 468 8.86 35.05 -9.35
CA GLU A 468 8.56 34.02 -8.36
C GLU A 468 8.16 34.71 -7.04
N ALA A 469 7.68 33.94 -6.06
CA ALA A 469 7.40 34.43 -4.72
C ALA A 469 8.16 33.62 -3.69
N ARG A 470 8.79 34.29 -2.72
CA ARG A 470 9.42 33.68 -1.55
C ARG A 470 8.49 33.84 -0.37
N THR A 471 8.34 32.79 0.44
CA THR A 471 7.44 32.80 1.60
C THR A 471 8.19 32.42 2.87
N ASP A 472 8.03 33.24 3.89
CA ASP A 472 8.55 33.01 5.24
C ASP A 472 7.38 32.82 6.23
N VAL A 473 7.62 32.09 7.32
CA VAL A 473 6.62 31.77 8.36
C VAL A 473 7.23 31.91 9.74
N ASN A 474 6.48 32.49 10.67
CA ASN A 474 6.77 32.53 12.09
C ASN A 474 5.64 31.84 12.86
N PHE A 475 6.00 30.93 13.76
CA PHE A 475 5.08 30.18 14.60
C PHE A 475 5.48 30.29 16.07
N THR A 476 4.60 30.87 16.88
CA THR A 476 4.86 31.18 18.29
C THR A 476 3.64 30.87 19.17
N SER A 477 3.86 30.76 20.47
CA SER A 477 2.82 30.49 21.46
C SER A 477 3.02 31.30 22.74
N VAL A 478 1.93 31.60 23.44
CA VAL A 478 1.91 32.20 24.77
C VAL A 478 0.96 31.38 25.64
N ALA A 479 1.51 30.67 26.64
CA ALA A 479 0.69 29.88 27.57
C ALA A 479 0.00 30.79 28.60
N VAL A 480 -0.94 30.21 29.36
CA VAL A 480 -1.75 30.92 30.37
C VAL A 480 -0.89 31.55 31.47
N ASP A 481 0.27 30.95 31.79
CA ASP A 481 1.24 31.49 32.76
C ASP A 481 2.13 32.62 32.20
N GLY A 482 1.92 33.00 30.94
CA GLY A 482 2.67 34.03 30.23
C GLY A 482 3.98 33.55 29.61
N SER A 483 4.31 32.25 29.71
CA SER A 483 5.50 31.68 29.07
C SER A 483 5.38 31.73 27.54
N LYS A 484 6.46 32.16 26.87
CA LYS A 484 6.52 32.30 25.41
C LYS A 484 7.29 31.14 24.79
N GLY A 485 6.68 30.46 23.83
CA GLY A 485 7.30 29.43 23.00
C GLY A 485 7.56 29.92 21.57
N VAL A 486 8.73 29.58 21.02
CA VAL A 486 9.07 29.80 19.60
C VAL A 486 9.24 28.43 18.95
N HIS A 487 8.47 28.17 17.90
CA HIS A 487 8.34 26.84 17.27
C HIS A 487 8.83 26.83 15.83
N ASN A 488 9.67 27.80 15.48
CA ASN A 488 10.31 27.90 14.16
C ASN A 488 11.42 26.85 14.02
N SER A 489 11.40 26.12 12.91
CA SER A 489 12.47 25.18 12.55
C SER A 489 13.49 25.79 11.58
N LEU A 490 14.51 25.02 11.20
CA LEU A 490 15.58 25.47 10.28
C LEU A 490 15.05 25.80 8.88
N THR A 491 13.98 25.12 8.46
CA THR A 491 13.34 25.33 7.17
C THR A 491 11.84 25.61 7.32
N ARG A 492 11.27 26.41 6.40
CA ARG A 492 9.82 26.66 6.34
C ARG A 492 9.01 25.37 6.37
N ASN A 493 9.43 24.34 5.62
CA ASN A 493 8.73 23.07 5.55
C ASN A 493 8.67 22.32 6.88
N GLU A 494 9.69 22.47 7.74
CA GLU A 494 9.69 21.89 9.08
C GLU A 494 8.82 22.72 10.03
N THR A 495 8.83 24.05 9.94
CA THR A 495 7.87 24.88 10.69
C THR A 495 6.42 24.57 10.28
N ASP A 496 6.17 24.33 8.99
CA ASP A 496 4.86 23.87 8.49
C ASP A 496 4.48 22.49 9.07
N LYS A 497 5.46 21.63 9.38
CA LYS A 497 5.20 20.35 10.07
C LYS A 497 4.78 20.58 11.51
N GLU A 498 5.42 21.51 12.24
CA GLU A 498 5.01 21.83 13.62
C GLU A 498 3.61 22.46 13.69
N ILE A 499 3.25 23.30 12.72
CA ILE A 499 1.87 23.82 12.60
C ILE A 499 0.89 22.67 12.37
N ARG A 500 1.17 21.75 11.43
CA ARG A 500 0.33 20.57 11.17
C ARG A 500 0.23 19.63 12.36
N LYS A 501 1.33 19.49 13.10
CA LYS A 501 1.38 18.71 14.34
C LYS A 501 0.43 19.27 15.39
N THR A 502 0.31 20.59 15.47
CA THR A 502 -0.51 21.27 16.47
C THR A 502 -1.99 21.32 16.09
N PHE A 503 -2.31 21.70 14.84
CA PHE A 503 -3.70 22.01 14.44
C PHE A 503 -4.31 21.04 13.42
N GLY A 504 -3.56 20.03 12.97
CA GLY A 504 -3.96 19.13 11.90
C GLY A 504 -3.49 19.57 10.52
N THR A 505 -3.71 18.70 9.53
CA THR A 505 -3.44 18.96 8.12
C THR A 505 -4.57 19.74 7.45
N ILE A 506 -4.32 20.27 6.25
CA ILE A 506 -5.39 20.83 5.41
C ILE A 506 -6.51 19.79 5.16
N ASP A 507 -6.15 18.51 4.95
CA ASP A 507 -7.13 17.45 4.75
C ASP A 507 -7.95 17.18 6.01
N ASP A 508 -7.39 17.38 7.21
CA ASP A 508 -8.16 17.32 8.46
C ASP A 508 -9.16 18.48 8.49
N PHE A 509 -8.70 19.71 8.23
CA PHE A 509 -9.56 20.90 8.21
C PHE A 509 -10.69 20.81 7.17
N LEU A 510 -10.42 20.31 5.96
CA LEU A 510 -11.43 20.10 4.93
C LEU A 510 -12.44 18.99 5.27
N LEU A 511 -12.08 18.05 6.14
CA LEU A 511 -13.00 17.01 6.62
C LEU A 511 -13.82 17.49 7.83
N THR A 512 -13.23 18.28 8.72
CA THR A 512 -13.85 18.63 10.01
C THR A 512 -14.53 19.98 10.05
N SER A 513 -14.01 20.97 9.31
CA SER A 513 -14.31 22.39 9.52
C SER A 513 -14.62 23.15 8.23
N MET A 514 -14.63 22.50 7.06
CA MET A 514 -15.01 23.13 5.79
C MET A 514 -15.82 22.19 4.89
N SER A 515 -16.72 22.77 4.11
CA SER A 515 -17.44 22.13 3.02
C SER A 515 -17.43 23.04 1.81
N SER A 516 -16.67 22.68 0.78
CA SER A 516 -16.57 23.46 -0.46
C SER A 516 -17.44 22.89 -1.58
N GLN A 517 -17.78 23.73 -2.56
CA GLN A 517 -18.59 23.37 -3.74
C GLN A 517 -18.05 22.16 -4.53
N LEU A 518 -16.72 21.95 -4.57
CA LEU A 518 -16.09 20.85 -5.31
C LEU A 518 -15.91 19.58 -4.48
N ASP A 519 -15.88 19.69 -3.14
CA ASP A 519 -15.40 18.63 -2.24
C ASP A 519 -16.46 18.14 -1.22
N SER A 520 -17.61 18.81 -1.12
CA SER A 520 -18.72 18.37 -0.24
C SER A 520 -19.25 16.97 -0.60
N LEU A 521 -19.21 16.62 -1.89
CA LEU A 521 -19.70 15.34 -2.42
C LEU A 521 -18.60 14.32 -2.72
N SER A 522 -17.31 14.64 -2.49
CA SER A 522 -16.21 13.76 -2.89
C SER A 522 -16.33 12.39 -2.22
N PHE A 523 -16.61 12.35 -0.91
CA PHE A 523 -16.85 11.11 -0.15
C PHE A 523 -17.95 10.21 -0.77
N ILE A 524 -19.02 10.79 -1.30
CA ILE A 524 -20.10 10.04 -1.97
C ILE A 524 -19.65 9.52 -3.33
N ARG A 525 -18.76 10.22 -4.05
CA ARG A 525 -18.26 9.78 -5.36
C ARG A 525 -17.11 8.77 -5.26
N GLU A 526 -16.44 8.72 -4.12
CA GLU A 526 -15.30 7.84 -3.87
C GLU A 526 -15.69 6.35 -3.83
N GLY A 527 -14.80 5.49 -4.31
CA GLY A 527 -14.98 4.04 -4.24
C GLY A 527 -14.83 3.48 -2.82
N SER A 528 -15.29 2.24 -2.59
CA SER A 528 -15.28 1.63 -1.24
C SER A 528 -13.92 1.65 -0.54
N THR A 529 -12.80 1.51 -1.25
CA THR A 529 -11.46 1.55 -0.63
C THR A 529 -11.19 2.93 -0.05
N LYS A 530 -11.42 3.99 -0.84
CA LYS A 530 -11.19 5.36 -0.39
C LYS A 530 -12.17 5.78 0.71
N ARG A 531 -13.43 5.30 0.67
CA ARG A 531 -14.38 5.47 1.78
C ARG A 531 -13.89 4.82 3.07
N LYS A 532 -13.35 3.60 3.00
CA LYS A 532 -12.75 2.90 4.15
C LYS A 532 -11.52 3.65 4.69
N GLU A 533 -10.70 4.24 3.82
CA GLU A 533 -9.59 5.12 4.26
C GLU A 533 -10.10 6.36 4.99
N ILE A 534 -11.12 7.05 4.46
CA ILE A 534 -11.71 8.24 5.10
C ILE A 534 -12.33 7.86 6.45
N PHE A 535 -13.06 6.74 6.53
CA PHE A 535 -13.57 6.18 7.79
C PHE A 535 -12.45 5.87 8.77
N GLY A 536 -11.39 5.20 8.30
CA GLY A 536 -10.22 4.90 9.10
C GLY A 536 -9.54 6.16 9.63
N LYS A 537 -9.60 7.27 8.90
CA LYS A 537 -9.08 8.56 9.35
C LYS A 537 -9.93 9.17 10.46
N PHE A 538 -11.27 9.21 10.30
CA PHE A 538 -12.18 9.72 11.33
C PHE A 538 -12.12 8.91 12.64
N LEU A 539 -12.01 7.59 12.54
CA LEU A 539 -11.89 6.68 13.69
C LEU A 539 -10.44 6.49 14.18
N ASP A 540 -9.47 7.24 13.64
CA ASP A 540 -8.04 7.19 14.00
C ASP A 540 -7.38 5.79 13.91
N LEU A 541 -7.79 5.02 12.91
CA LEU A 541 -7.32 3.65 12.63
C LEU A 541 -6.02 3.59 11.81
N GLU A 542 -5.52 4.73 11.33
CA GLU A 542 -4.29 4.81 10.51
C GLU A 542 -3.05 4.26 11.24
N MET A 543 -3.05 4.33 12.58
CA MET A 543 -1.98 3.79 13.42
C MET A 543 -1.81 2.28 13.25
N PHE A 544 -2.91 1.53 13.11
CA PHE A 544 -2.87 0.08 12.93
C PHE A 544 -2.21 -0.28 11.59
N ASP A 545 -2.54 0.42 10.50
CA ASP A 545 -1.91 0.19 9.19
C ASP A 545 -0.41 0.54 9.20
N LYS A 546 0.00 1.61 9.89
CA LYS A 546 1.43 1.94 10.10
C LYS A 546 2.15 0.80 10.83
N LYS A 547 1.59 0.30 11.93
CA LYS A 547 2.14 -0.83 12.71
C LYS A 547 2.20 -2.11 11.90
N TYR A 548 1.17 -2.41 11.11
CA TYR A 548 1.14 -3.55 10.19
C TYR A 548 2.31 -3.49 9.19
N LYS A 549 2.52 -2.34 8.55
CA LYS A 549 3.62 -2.15 7.58
C LYS A 549 5.00 -2.36 8.23
N LEU A 550 5.20 -1.83 9.44
CA LEU A 550 6.45 -2.02 10.20
C LEU A 550 6.68 -3.49 10.56
N ALA A 551 5.67 -4.17 11.13
CA ALA A 551 5.79 -5.58 11.50
C ALA A 551 6.00 -6.50 10.30
N LYS A 552 5.37 -6.19 9.15
CA LYS A 552 5.54 -6.95 7.91
C LYS A 552 6.92 -6.77 7.31
N ALA A 553 7.50 -5.57 7.41
CA ALA A 553 8.87 -5.31 6.97
C ALA A 553 9.88 -6.10 7.83
N ASP A 554 9.74 -6.06 9.15
CA ASP A 554 10.65 -6.78 10.06
C ASP A 554 10.52 -8.31 9.93
N SER A 555 9.33 -8.84 9.67
CA SER A 555 9.11 -10.30 9.53
C SER A 555 9.45 -10.88 8.16
N SER A 556 9.82 -10.04 7.18
CA SER A 556 10.24 -10.44 5.84
C SER A 556 11.40 -11.43 5.86
N ASP A 557 12.45 -11.09 6.60
CA ASP A 557 13.69 -11.86 6.63
C ASP A 557 13.52 -13.18 7.39
N LEU A 558 12.76 -13.13 8.49
CA LEU A 558 12.30 -14.30 9.27
C LEU A 558 11.54 -15.29 8.38
N LYS A 559 10.58 -14.80 7.58
CA LYS A 559 9.82 -15.63 6.62
C LYS A 559 10.73 -16.28 5.57
N GLY A 560 11.73 -15.54 5.09
CA GLY A 560 12.74 -16.04 4.15
C GLY A 560 13.68 -17.10 4.76
N ALA A 561 14.00 -17.00 6.04
CA ALA A 561 14.74 -18.02 6.79
C ALA A 561 13.90 -19.28 7.00
N LEU A 562 12.66 -19.14 7.47
CA LEU A 562 11.70 -20.23 7.64
C LEU A 562 11.51 -21.05 6.36
N LYS A 563 11.27 -20.39 5.23
CA LYS A 563 11.03 -21.07 3.95
C LYS A 563 12.24 -21.86 3.43
N ARG A 564 13.46 -21.53 3.89
CA ARG A 564 14.68 -22.28 3.56
C ARG A 564 14.84 -23.55 4.40
N LEU A 565 14.32 -23.54 5.62
CA LEU A 565 14.37 -24.66 6.56
C LEU A 565 13.13 -25.56 6.44
N GLU A 566 11.98 -25.01 6.01
CA GLU A 566 10.75 -25.74 5.70
C GLU A 566 10.91 -26.64 4.47
N GLY A 567 10.42 -27.87 4.56
CA GLY A 567 10.45 -28.87 3.47
C GLY A 567 11.48 -29.99 3.64
N LYS A 568 12.31 -29.93 4.69
CA LYS A 568 13.14 -31.05 5.14
C LYS A 568 12.45 -31.83 6.26
N ASP A 569 12.45 -33.14 6.14
CA ASP A 569 12.04 -34.04 7.22
C ASP A 569 13.25 -34.35 8.10
N TYR A 570 13.56 -33.43 9.02
CA TYR A 570 14.72 -33.56 9.91
C TYR A 570 14.65 -34.84 10.75
N ALA A 571 13.45 -35.29 11.13
CA ALA A 571 13.30 -36.53 11.89
C ALA A 571 13.74 -37.74 11.06
N ALA A 572 13.22 -37.88 9.83
CA ALA A 572 13.60 -38.98 8.95
C ALA A 572 15.07 -38.93 8.52
N ASP A 573 15.62 -37.73 8.28
CA ASP A 573 17.02 -37.56 7.89
C ASP A 573 18.01 -37.85 9.04
N ILE A 574 17.65 -37.50 10.27
CA ILE A 574 18.42 -37.84 11.48
C ILE A 574 18.36 -39.35 11.72
N ASP A 575 17.18 -39.97 11.66
CA ASP A 575 17.03 -41.43 11.84
C ASP A 575 17.85 -42.20 10.81
N LYS A 576 17.84 -41.77 9.54
CA LYS A 576 18.65 -42.38 8.49
C LYS A 576 20.15 -42.21 8.75
N ALA A 577 20.58 -41.02 9.17
CA ALA A 577 21.99 -40.77 9.47
C ALA A 577 22.47 -41.56 10.70
N LEU A 578 21.62 -41.74 11.71
CA LEU A 578 21.88 -42.60 12.88
C LEU A 578 22.01 -44.07 12.47
N TYR A 579 21.12 -44.57 11.61
CA TYR A 579 21.21 -45.92 11.06
C TYR A 579 22.51 -46.14 10.28
N ASP A 580 22.84 -45.22 9.36
CA ASP A 580 24.08 -45.27 8.56
C ASP A 580 25.34 -45.20 9.46
N LEU A 581 25.28 -44.45 10.57
CA LEU A 581 26.35 -44.34 11.56
C LEU A 581 26.53 -45.67 12.30
N GLU A 582 25.44 -46.27 12.77
CA GLU A 582 25.44 -47.54 13.49
C GLU A 582 26.01 -48.67 12.61
N GLU A 583 25.59 -48.75 11.34
CA GLU A 583 26.15 -49.69 10.37
C GLU A 583 27.66 -49.44 10.11
N CYS A 584 28.08 -48.18 10.02
CA CYS A 584 29.47 -47.82 9.81
C CYS A 584 30.35 -48.17 11.04
N VAL A 585 29.83 -47.99 12.26
CA VAL A 585 30.47 -48.36 13.51
C VAL A 585 30.70 -49.87 13.58
N ILE A 586 29.68 -50.67 13.27
CA ILE A 586 29.77 -52.14 13.23
C ILE A 586 30.83 -52.58 12.22
N ASN A 587 30.75 -52.10 10.97
CA ASN A 587 31.71 -52.45 9.93
C ASN A 587 33.15 -52.04 10.29
N HIS A 588 33.35 -50.89 10.92
CA HIS A 588 34.66 -50.46 11.38
C HIS A 588 35.18 -51.36 12.51
N ALA A 589 34.33 -51.75 13.46
CA ALA A 589 34.68 -52.67 14.54
C ALA A 589 35.07 -54.07 14.01
N ASP A 590 34.30 -54.62 13.06
CA ASP A 590 34.60 -55.89 12.41
C ASP A 590 35.96 -55.86 11.70
N LYS A 591 36.24 -54.77 10.96
CA LYS A 591 37.54 -54.58 10.31
C LYS A 591 38.68 -54.44 11.31
N GLN A 592 38.47 -53.80 12.46
CA GLN A 592 39.48 -53.74 13.51
C GLN A 592 39.76 -55.11 14.14
N GLU A 593 38.74 -55.95 14.33
CA GLU A 593 38.94 -57.31 14.85
C GLU A 593 39.65 -58.20 13.81
N GLU A 594 39.33 -58.08 12.51
CA GLU A 594 40.09 -58.73 11.43
C GLU A 594 41.58 -58.31 11.45
N ILE A 595 41.86 -57.00 11.58
CA ILE A 595 43.24 -56.47 11.69
C ILE A 595 43.96 -57.05 12.90
N LYS A 596 43.27 -57.19 14.04
CA LYS A 596 43.82 -57.76 15.27
C LYS A 596 44.17 -59.24 15.09
N VAL A 597 43.27 -60.03 14.50
CA VAL A 597 43.52 -61.46 14.17
C VAL A 597 44.71 -61.61 13.23
N VAL A 598 44.78 -60.82 12.16
CA VAL A 598 45.90 -60.86 11.21
C VAL A 598 47.21 -60.40 11.89
N SER A 599 47.15 -59.37 12.75
CA SER A 599 48.30 -58.88 13.51
C SER A 599 48.85 -59.94 14.47
N GLN A 600 47.96 -60.69 15.15
CA GLN A 600 48.37 -61.79 16.02
C GLN A 600 49.08 -62.88 15.23
N LYS A 601 48.54 -63.28 14.06
CA LYS A 601 49.19 -64.26 13.18
C LYS A 601 50.56 -63.80 12.68
N ILE A 602 50.69 -62.51 12.35
CA ILE A 602 51.99 -61.89 11.99
C ILE A 602 52.98 -62.02 13.13
N GLU A 603 52.55 -61.77 14.36
CA GLU A 603 53.39 -61.88 15.56
C GLU A 603 53.77 -63.33 15.86
N ASP A 604 52.84 -64.28 15.70
CA ASP A 604 53.08 -65.70 15.88
C ASP A 604 54.09 -66.22 14.86
N TYR A 605 53.97 -65.83 13.58
CA TYR A 605 54.97 -66.15 12.56
C TYR A 605 56.33 -65.53 12.87
N ARG A 606 56.38 -64.29 13.37
CA ARG A 606 57.65 -63.67 13.82
C ARG A 606 58.29 -64.44 14.97
N LYS A 607 57.49 -64.87 15.96
CA LYS A 607 57.97 -65.68 17.10
C LYS A 607 58.47 -67.05 16.63
N GLN A 608 57.75 -67.72 15.75
CA GLN A 608 58.17 -69.01 15.18
C GLN A 608 59.47 -68.88 14.38
N ILE A 609 59.58 -67.88 13.51
CA ILE A 609 60.80 -67.57 12.75
C ILE A 609 61.97 -67.27 13.70
N ALA A 610 61.76 -66.46 14.74
CA ALA A 610 62.79 -66.16 15.74
C ALA A 610 63.23 -67.42 16.52
N SER A 611 62.30 -68.29 16.89
CA SER A 611 62.62 -69.54 17.58
C SER A 611 63.39 -70.53 16.70
N LEU A 612 63.05 -70.61 15.41
CA LEU A 612 63.79 -71.40 14.42
C LEU A 612 65.18 -70.82 14.20
N GLN A 613 65.31 -69.49 14.17
CA GLN A 613 66.59 -68.79 14.03
C GLN A 613 67.53 -69.12 15.21
N VAL A 614 67.04 -69.09 16.45
CA VAL A 614 67.83 -69.46 17.64
C VAL A 614 68.28 -70.93 17.59
N LYS A 615 67.41 -71.86 17.15
CA LYS A 615 67.77 -73.27 16.97
C LYS A 615 68.85 -73.46 15.90
N ILE A 616 68.74 -72.72 14.79
CA ILE A 616 69.72 -72.73 13.70
C ILE A 616 71.08 -72.21 14.20
N ASP A 617 71.09 -71.10 14.94
CA ASP A 617 72.32 -70.44 15.41
C ASP A 617 73.04 -71.22 16.53
N SER A 618 72.33 -72.10 17.25
CA SER A 618 72.88 -72.91 18.36
C SER A 618 73.56 -74.22 17.95
N THR A 619 73.56 -74.59 16.67
CA THR A 619 74.13 -75.85 16.17
C THR A 619 75.56 -75.64 15.64
N PRO A 620 76.62 -76.17 16.28
CA PRO A 620 78.02 -75.84 15.98
C PRO A 620 78.60 -76.66 14.80
N THR A 621 77.82 -76.84 13.74
CA THR A 621 78.19 -77.63 12.56
C THR A 621 78.06 -76.77 11.31
N GLU A 622 79.12 -76.64 10.53
CA GLU A 622 79.09 -75.90 9.27
C GLU A 622 78.11 -76.58 8.29
N LEU A 623 77.07 -75.85 7.88
CA LEU A 623 75.98 -76.34 7.02
C LEU A 623 76.51 -76.69 5.62
N ILE A 624 76.57 -77.99 5.33
CA ILE A 624 76.72 -78.48 3.97
C ILE A 624 75.34 -78.97 3.51
N ASP A 625 74.57 -78.11 2.84
CA ASP A 625 73.31 -78.50 2.18
C ASP A 625 73.63 -79.50 1.08
N ILE A 626 73.45 -80.80 1.34
CA ILE A 626 73.81 -81.85 0.39
C ILE A 626 72.94 -81.84 -0.86
N VAL A 627 71.70 -81.36 -0.78
CA VAL A 627 70.80 -81.30 -1.93
C VAL A 627 71.27 -80.18 -2.84
N MET A 628 71.55 -79.00 -2.28
CA MET A 628 72.12 -77.89 -3.03
C MET A 628 73.58 -78.15 -3.43
N LEU A 629 74.37 -78.93 -2.68
CA LEU A 629 75.73 -79.32 -3.02
C LEU A 629 75.74 -80.36 -4.14
N LYS A 630 74.91 -81.42 -4.08
CA LYS A 630 74.73 -82.39 -5.16
C LYS A 630 74.14 -81.72 -6.40
N LYS A 631 73.15 -80.83 -6.23
CA LYS A 631 72.58 -80.04 -7.32
C LYS A 631 73.62 -79.09 -7.91
N LYS A 632 74.38 -78.34 -7.11
CA LYS A 632 75.50 -77.51 -7.58
C LYS A 632 76.56 -78.35 -8.28
N LEU A 633 76.89 -79.54 -7.78
CA LEU A 633 77.89 -80.42 -8.35
C LEU A 633 77.39 -81.06 -9.65
N GLN A 634 76.11 -81.43 -9.73
CA GLN A 634 75.42 -81.86 -10.95
C GLN A 634 75.32 -80.71 -11.97
N ASP A 635 74.91 -79.52 -11.55
CA ASP A 635 74.79 -78.32 -12.37
C ASP A 635 76.15 -77.88 -12.90
N LYS A 636 77.20 -77.94 -12.07
CA LYS A 636 78.59 -77.62 -12.48
C LYS A 636 79.15 -78.68 -13.42
N ARG A 637 78.84 -79.98 -13.21
CA ARG A 637 79.19 -81.06 -14.16
C ARG A 637 78.43 -80.92 -15.48
N ASN A 638 77.14 -80.61 -15.45
CA ASN A 638 76.32 -80.35 -16.63
C ASN A 638 76.79 -79.09 -17.36
N GLN A 639 77.16 -78.03 -16.64
CA GLN A 639 77.79 -76.84 -17.21
C GLN A 639 79.14 -77.16 -17.83
N LEU A 640 79.98 -77.98 -17.19
CA LEU A 640 81.28 -78.40 -17.75
C LEU A 640 81.10 -79.19 -19.04
N ILE A 641 80.15 -80.13 -19.08
CA ILE A 641 79.80 -80.91 -20.28
C ILE A 641 79.26 -79.97 -21.36
N SER A 642 78.28 -79.13 -21.03
CA SER A 642 77.69 -78.18 -21.97
C SER A 642 78.71 -77.21 -22.56
N VAL A 643 79.62 -76.65 -21.75
CA VAL A 643 80.67 -75.74 -22.23
C VAL A 643 81.71 -76.48 -23.07
N ARG A 644 82.00 -77.77 -22.78
CA ARG A 644 82.85 -78.62 -23.64
C ARG A 644 82.20 -78.96 -24.97
N ASP A 645 80.92 -79.28 -24.98
CA ASP A 645 80.16 -79.54 -26.21
C ASP A 645 80.06 -78.28 -27.06
N GLN A 646 79.78 -77.13 -26.44
CA GLN A 646 79.84 -75.82 -27.10
C GLN A 646 81.24 -75.52 -27.66
N GLN A 647 82.30 -75.88 -26.93
CA GLN A 647 83.67 -75.71 -27.41
C GLN A 647 83.94 -76.58 -28.65
N ALA A 648 83.51 -77.84 -28.65
CA ALA A 648 83.65 -78.74 -29.80
C ALA A 648 82.85 -78.25 -31.02
N GLU A 649 81.64 -77.73 -30.81
CA GLU A 649 80.79 -77.18 -31.87
C GLU A 649 81.36 -75.86 -32.44
N LEU A 650 81.84 -74.98 -31.58
CA LEU A 650 82.52 -73.74 -31.98
C LEU A 650 83.82 -74.03 -32.76
N GLN A 651 84.57 -75.06 -32.38
CA GLN A 651 85.78 -75.47 -33.11
C GLN A 651 85.45 -75.88 -34.56
N LYS A 652 84.32 -76.59 -34.77
CA LYS A 652 83.80 -76.88 -36.13
C LYS A 652 83.38 -75.63 -36.89
N LYS A 653 82.72 -74.67 -36.22
CA LYS A 653 82.27 -73.42 -36.84
C LYS A 653 83.43 -72.52 -37.27
N ILE A 654 84.49 -72.43 -36.45
CA ILE A 654 85.72 -71.70 -36.77
C ILE A 654 86.32 -72.21 -38.09
N SER A 655 86.47 -73.53 -38.25
CA SER A 655 86.99 -74.13 -39.48
C SER A 655 86.12 -73.77 -40.70
N ASN A 656 84.79 -73.80 -40.57
CA ASN A 656 83.89 -73.40 -41.64
C ASN A 656 83.98 -71.90 -41.98
N TYR A 657 84.16 -71.04 -40.97
CA TYR A 657 84.31 -69.60 -41.18
C TYR A 657 85.63 -69.28 -41.88
N GLU A 658 86.73 -69.94 -41.53
CA GLU A 658 88.04 -69.77 -42.19
C GLU A 658 87.95 -70.08 -43.69
N VAL A 659 87.30 -71.21 -44.05
CA VAL A 659 87.09 -71.59 -45.46
C VAL A 659 86.23 -70.55 -46.21
N ALA A 660 85.14 -70.08 -45.60
CA ALA A 660 84.25 -69.11 -46.22
C ALA A 660 84.90 -67.71 -46.38
N ILE A 661 85.69 -67.27 -45.40
CA ILE A 661 86.42 -66.00 -45.45
C ILE A 661 87.44 -66.01 -46.58
N GLN A 662 88.13 -67.14 -46.79
CA GLN A 662 89.08 -67.27 -47.90
C GLN A 662 88.38 -67.11 -49.24
N ALA A 663 87.28 -67.83 -49.47
CA ALA A 663 86.50 -67.72 -50.71
C ALA A 663 85.98 -66.29 -50.98
N PHE A 664 85.54 -65.57 -49.93
CA PHE A 664 85.16 -64.16 -50.09
C PHE A 664 86.35 -63.23 -50.31
N THR A 665 87.53 -63.58 -49.84
CA THR A 665 88.74 -62.78 -50.03
C THR A 665 89.16 -62.82 -51.50
N ASP A 666 89.20 -64.01 -52.07
CA ASP A 666 89.54 -64.23 -53.48
C ASP A 666 88.58 -63.45 -54.40
N HIS A 667 87.27 -63.49 -54.13
CA HIS A 667 86.28 -62.75 -54.92
C HIS A 667 86.38 -61.22 -54.83
N VAL A 668 86.86 -60.70 -53.70
CA VAL A 668 87.00 -59.24 -53.49
C VAL A 668 88.25 -58.71 -54.20
N GLU A 669 89.33 -59.49 -54.26
CA GLU A 669 90.58 -59.08 -54.91
C GLU A 669 90.48 -59.05 -56.44
N GLU A 670 89.57 -59.83 -57.03
CA GLU A 670 89.34 -59.85 -58.49
C GLU A 670 88.39 -58.73 -59.00
N PHE A 671 87.71 -57.99 -58.12
CA PHE A 671 86.66 -57.03 -58.52
C PHE A 671 87.21 -55.61 -58.73
N ASP A 672 87.09 -55.07 -59.95
CA ASP A 672 87.60 -53.74 -60.32
C ASP A 672 86.68 -52.59 -59.86
N VAL A 673 86.82 -52.20 -58.59
CA VAL A 673 85.99 -51.17 -57.93
C VAL A 673 86.11 -49.80 -58.61
N ALA A 674 87.32 -49.40 -59.00
CA ALA A 674 87.60 -48.05 -59.48
C ALA A 674 86.89 -47.73 -60.81
N SER A 675 86.77 -48.72 -61.69
CA SER A 675 86.08 -48.59 -62.97
C SER A 675 84.57 -48.33 -62.79
N TYR A 676 83.91 -49.09 -61.91
CA TYR A 676 82.47 -48.97 -61.65
C TYR A 676 82.11 -47.71 -60.85
N GLU A 677 82.89 -47.33 -59.83
CA GLU A 677 82.69 -46.06 -59.10
C GLU A 677 82.84 -44.84 -60.01
N SER A 678 83.77 -44.87 -60.98
CA SER A 678 83.92 -43.79 -61.95
C SER A 678 82.68 -43.60 -62.82
N ARG A 679 82.03 -44.70 -63.22
CA ARG A 679 80.80 -44.66 -64.04
C ARG A 679 79.61 -44.13 -63.23
N ILE A 680 79.43 -44.63 -62.01
CA ILE A 680 78.37 -44.17 -61.10
C ILE A 680 78.52 -42.66 -60.82
N ASN A 681 79.72 -42.20 -60.48
CA ASN A 681 79.97 -40.79 -60.20
C ASN A 681 79.75 -39.88 -61.42
N LYS A 682 80.04 -40.37 -62.64
CA LYS A 682 79.75 -39.62 -63.88
C LYS A 682 78.24 -39.54 -64.14
N CYS A 683 77.49 -40.62 -63.91
CA CYS A 683 76.02 -40.59 -63.99
C CYS A 683 75.43 -39.61 -62.96
N SER A 684 75.86 -39.68 -61.70
CA SER A 684 75.38 -38.77 -60.66
C SER A 684 75.58 -37.29 -61.03
N LYS A 685 76.76 -36.93 -61.58
CA LYS A 685 76.99 -35.55 -62.03
C LYS A 685 76.10 -35.11 -63.18
N ILE A 686 75.75 -36.04 -64.08
CA ILE A 686 74.81 -35.76 -65.18
C ILE A 686 73.39 -35.62 -64.62
N ASP A 687 73.04 -36.36 -63.58
CA ASP A 687 71.73 -36.30 -62.93
C ASP A 687 71.51 -34.98 -62.20
N ASP A 688 72.54 -34.49 -61.51
CA ASP A 688 72.51 -33.17 -60.88
C ASP A 688 72.30 -32.07 -61.94
N LEU A 689 73.04 -32.14 -63.05
CA LEU A 689 72.85 -31.20 -64.18
C LEU A 689 71.47 -31.31 -64.82
N LEU A 690 70.93 -32.52 -64.97
CA LEU A 690 69.55 -32.73 -65.44
C LEU A 690 68.54 -32.10 -64.48
N GLY A 691 68.75 -32.23 -63.17
CA GLY A 691 67.95 -31.57 -62.14
C GLY A 691 67.97 -30.05 -62.26
N GLU A 692 69.14 -29.44 -62.41
CA GLU A 692 69.29 -27.99 -62.59
C GLU A 692 68.59 -27.48 -63.86
N VAL A 693 68.74 -28.20 -64.98
CA VAL A 693 68.12 -27.83 -66.25
C VAL A 693 66.60 -27.98 -66.16
N GLN A 694 66.09 -29.04 -65.54
CA GLN A 694 64.64 -29.22 -65.33
C GLN A 694 64.06 -28.15 -64.40
N GLN A 695 64.80 -27.70 -63.39
CA GLN A 695 64.37 -26.59 -62.55
C GLN A 695 64.25 -25.29 -63.36
N LYS A 696 65.26 -24.97 -64.19
CA LYS A 696 65.20 -23.80 -65.08
C LYS A 696 64.04 -23.89 -66.07
N ILE A 697 63.75 -25.08 -66.62
CA ILE A 697 62.55 -25.30 -67.45
C ILE A 697 61.29 -24.93 -66.67
N ARG A 698 61.15 -25.36 -65.42
CA ARG A 698 59.96 -25.03 -64.60
C ARG A 698 59.84 -23.53 -64.34
N GLU A 699 60.96 -22.85 -64.08
CA GLU A 699 61.00 -21.40 -63.83
C GLU A 699 60.57 -20.62 -65.07
N VAL A 700 61.17 -20.88 -66.24
CA VAL A 700 60.82 -20.21 -67.51
C VAL A 700 59.38 -20.56 -67.94
N SER A 701 58.93 -21.80 -67.69
CA SER A 701 57.54 -22.21 -67.95
C SER A 701 56.55 -21.41 -67.11
N ARG A 702 56.90 -21.13 -65.85
CA ARG A 702 56.06 -20.36 -64.93
C ARG A 702 56.03 -18.89 -65.34
N GLU A 703 57.17 -18.30 -65.69
CA GLU A 703 57.23 -16.93 -66.23
C GLU A 703 56.42 -16.81 -67.52
N LYS A 704 56.51 -17.77 -68.45
CA LYS A 704 55.67 -17.81 -69.65
C LYS A 704 54.18 -17.79 -69.29
N LYS A 705 53.74 -18.65 -68.38
CA LYS A 705 52.33 -18.76 -67.98
C LYS A 705 51.83 -17.48 -67.27
N GLN A 706 52.71 -16.79 -66.54
CA GLN A 706 52.42 -15.51 -65.93
C GLN A 706 52.30 -14.40 -66.99
N ASN A 707 53.20 -14.37 -67.96
CA ASN A 707 53.16 -13.43 -69.07
C ASN A 707 51.90 -13.64 -69.95
N GLU A 708 51.50 -14.90 -70.20
CA GLU A 708 50.24 -15.24 -70.90
C GLU A 708 49.00 -14.72 -70.16
N ARG A 709 48.98 -14.84 -68.82
CA ARG A 709 47.89 -14.29 -67.98
C ARG A 709 47.85 -12.77 -67.97
N GLN A 710 49.00 -12.11 -67.94
CA GLN A 710 49.04 -10.65 -68.01
C GLN A 710 48.60 -10.15 -69.39
N ALA A 711 49.01 -10.84 -70.46
CA ALA A 711 48.63 -10.53 -71.83
C ALA A 711 47.12 -10.68 -72.10
N THR A 712 46.43 -11.65 -71.49
CA THR A 712 44.97 -11.86 -71.63
C THR A 712 44.13 -10.69 -71.09
N THR A 713 44.70 -9.84 -70.23
CA THR A 713 44.06 -8.58 -69.79
C THR A 713 43.76 -7.64 -70.98
N LEU A 714 44.47 -7.79 -72.11
CA LEU A 714 44.21 -7.03 -73.34
C LEU A 714 42.92 -7.45 -74.05
N ASP A 715 42.43 -8.67 -73.83
CA ASP A 715 41.28 -9.23 -74.57
C ASP A 715 39.94 -8.62 -74.13
N GLY A 716 39.88 -7.95 -72.98
CA GLY A 716 38.67 -7.30 -72.43
C GLY A 716 38.59 -5.78 -72.59
N ILE A 717 39.57 -5.13 -73.24
CA ILE A 717 39.67 -3.66 -73.32
C ILE A 717 39.25 -3.17 -74.71
N PRO A 718 38.10 -2.46 -74.86
CA PRO A 718 37.56 -2.08 -76.17
C PRO A 718 38.39 -1.03 -76.92
N CYS A 719 39.18 -0.22 -76.22
CA CYS A 719 39.95 0.88 -76.80
C CYS A 719 41.32 0.46 -77.35
N GLY A 720 41.65 -0.84 -77.34
CA GLY A 720 42.85 -1.39 -77.99
C GLY A 720 44.14 -0.60 -77.71
N SER A 721 44.85 -0.23 -78.76
CA SER A 721 46.18 0.41 -78.69
C SER A 721 46.17 1.95 -78.59
N THR A 722 45.02 2.58 -78.34
CA THR A 722 44.89 4.04 -78.48
C THR A 722 45.60 4.84 -77.36
N TYR A 723 45.92 4.21 -76.22
CA TYR A 723 46.54 4.90 -75.07
C TYR A 723 47.78 4.16 -74.52
N PRO A 724 48.95 4.25 -75.18
CA PRO A 724 50.17 3.53 -74.81
C PRO A 724 50.81 3.97 -73.49
N THR A 725 50.33 5.05 -72.87
CA THR A 725 50.80 5.56 -71.58
C THR A 725 49.99 5.05 -70.37
N CYS A 726 48.94 4.26 -70.60
CA CYS A 726 48.18 3.61 -69.52
C CYS A 726 49.02 2.49 -68.87
N LYS A 727 49.27 2.63 -67.55
CA LYS A 727 50.11 1.70 -66.78
C LYS A 727 49.69 0.23 -66.91
N PHE A 728 48.38 -0.05 -66.92
CA PHE A 728 47.84 -1.42 -66.98
C PHE A 728 47.93 -2.06 -68.36
N ILE A 729 47.99 -1.26 -69.43
CA ILE A 729 48.07 -1.74 -70.82
C ILE A 729 49.54 -1.98 -71.20
N LYS A 730 50.46 -1.13 -70.74
CA LYS A 730 51.90 -1.24 -71.01
C LYS A 730 52.47 -2.59 -70.53
N ASP A 731 52.17 -2.97 -69.30
CA ASP A 731 52.71 -4.19 -68.69
C ASP A 731 52.18 -5.46 -69.40
N ALA A 732 50.91 -5.46 -69.81
CA ALA A 732 50.30 -6.56 -70.55
C ALA A 732 50.91 -6.77 -71.96
N TYR A 733 51.36 -5.70 -72.63
CA TYR A 733 52.05 -5.81 -73.92
C TYR A 733 53.51 -6.24 -73.79
N VAL A 734 54.23 -5.75 -72.77
CA VAL A 734 55.59 -6.25 -72.47
C VAL A 734 55.54 -7.74 -72.17
N ALA A 735 54.57 -8.17 -71.38
CA ALA A 735 54.31 -9.58 -71.13
C ALA A 735 54.05 -10.35 -72.44
N LYS A 736 53.20 -9.84 -73.35
CA LYS A 736 52.92 -10.47 -74.65
C LYS A 736 54.16 -10.59 -75.54
N ALA A 737 55.07 -9.60 -75.52
CA ALA A 737 56.30 -9.62 -76.31
C ALA A 737 57.36 -10.60 -75.78
N ASN A 738 57.33 -10.92 -74.48
CA ASN A 738 58.28 -11.84 -73.85
C ASN A 738 57.91 -13.32 -74.04
N ILE A 739 56.66 -13.66 -74.38
CA ILE A 739 56.18 -15.05 -74.54
C ILE A 739 56.99 -15.84 -75.59
N PRO A 740 57.28 -15.34 -76.81
CA PRO A 740 58.04 -16.07 -77.82
C PRO A 740 59.49 -16.34 -77.40
N ALA A 741 60.11 -15.42 -76.64
CA ALA A 741 61.46 -15.63 -76.09
C ALA A 741 61.45 -16.79 -75.08
N ASN A 742 60.44 -16.81 -74.19
CA ASN A 742 60.28 -17.90 -73.23
C ASN A 742 60.03 -19.25 -73.92
N GLU A 743 59.31 -19.29 -75.05
CA GLU A 743 59.12 -20.51 -75.84
C GLU A 743 60.43 -21.01 -76.48
N ALA A 744 61.24 -20.10 -77.02
CA ALA A 744 62.53 -20.45 -77.61
C ALA A 744 63.52 -21.00 -76.56
N ASP A 745 63.52 -20.42 -75.37
CA ASP A 745 64.37 -20.86 -74.27
C ASP A 745 63.92 -22.22 -73.71
N LEU A 746 62.61 -22.45 -73.60
CA LEU A 746 62.07 -23.76 -73.23
C LEU A 746 62.45 -24.84 -74.24
N ALA A 747 62.34 -24.57 -75.54
CA ALA A 747 62.74 -25.53 -76.57
C ALA A 747 64.24 -25.87 -76.51
N LYS A 748 65.11 -24.88 -76.26
CA LYS A 748 66.55 -25.11 -76.08
C LYS A 748 66.85 -25.94 -74.85
N LEU A 749 66.23 -25.62 -73.71
CA LEU A 749 66.44 -26.34 -72.46
C LEU A 749 65.89 -27.78 -72.55
N GLN A 750 64.76 -27.99 -73.24
CA GLN A 750 64.23 -29.34 -73.50
C GLN A 750 65.19 -30.16 -74.38
N SER A 751 65.72 -29.59 -75.47
CA SER A 751 66.74 -30.27 -76.29
C SER A 751 68.03 -30.57 -75.50
N HIS A 752 68.42 -29.69 -74.58
CA HIS A 752 69.57 -29.95 -73.72
C HIS A 752 69.33 -31.10 -72.74
N THR A 753 68.10 -31.20 -72.23
CA THR A 753 67.66 -32.29 -71.35
C THR A 753 67.73 -33.63 -72.07
N GLU A 754 67.22 -33.71 -73.31
CA GLU A 754 67.28 -34.93 -74.11
C GLU A 754 68.73 -35.40 -74.34
N LYS A 755 69.64 -34.48 -74.70
CA LYS A 755 71.07 -34.80 -74.89
C LYS A 755 71.76 -35.28 -73.62
N LEU A 756 71.41 -34.72 -72.46
CA LEU A 756 71.97 -35.14 -71.18
C LEU A 756 71.41 -36.49 -70.74
N GLN A 757 70.13 -36.77 -71.02
CA GLN A 757 69.52 -38.09 -70.78
C GLN A 757 70.14 -39.18 -71.66
N GLU A 758 70.44 -38.88 -72.92
CA GLU A 758 71.12 -39.80 -73.83
C GLU A 758 72.56 -40.11 -73.37
N LYS A 759 73.27 -39.11 -72.85
CA LYS A 759 74.60 -39.33 -72.24
C LYS A 759 74.55 -40.11 -70.93
N ARG A 760 73.49 -39.94 -70.14
CA ARG A 760 73.27 -40.70 -68.90
C ARG A 760 73.04 -42.18 -69.21
N SER A 761 72.20 -42.49 -70.20
CA SER A 761 71.89 -43.88 -70.55
C SER A 761 73.12 -44.62 -71.08
N ALA A 762 73.95 -43.97 -71.90
CA ALA A 762 75.15 -44.57 -72.47
C ALA A 762 76.24 -44.97 -71.44
N LEU A 763 76.13 -44.54 -70.19
CA LEU A 763 77.10 -44.87 -69.12
C LEU A 763 76.68 -46.12 -68.32
N ASP A 764 75.47 -46.63 -68.52
CA ASP A 764 74.86 -47.80 -67.85
C ASP A 764 75.12 -47.80 -66.32
N GLY A 765 74.88 -46.64 -65.69
CA GLY A 765 75.20 -46.40 -64.28
C GLY A 765 74.40 -47.27 -63.31
N ASP A 766 73.19 -47.67 -63.68
CA ASP A 766 72.32 -48.48 -62.84
C ASP A 766 72.82 -49.93 -62.73
N GLU A 767 73.32 -50.51 -63.83
CA GLU A 767 73.95 -51.84 -63.80
C GLU A 767 75.27 -51.79 -63.01
N ALA A 768 76.04 -50.71 -63.15
CA ALA A 768 77.27 -50.50 -62.40
C ALA A 768 77.00 -50.41 -60.89
N GLN A 769 75.94 -49.72 -60.47
CA GLN A 769 75.51 -49.63 -59.08
C GLN A 769 75.04 -50.99 -58.55
N GLU A 770 74.26 -51.76 -59.31
CA GLU A 770 73.79 -53.07 -58.87
C GLU A 770 74.96 -54.06 -58.63
N LYS A 771 75.99 -54.03 -59.48
CA LYS A 771 77.20 -54.84 -59.28
C LYS A 771 78.02 -54.34 -58.10
N MET A 772 78.11 -53.03 -57.89
CA MET A 772 78.80 -52.45 -56.74
C MET A 772 78.12 -52.81 -55.41
N ASP A 773 76.79 -52.83 -55.38
CA ASP A 773 76.01 -53.24 -54.21
C ASP A 773 76.19 -54.73 -53.89
N LYS A 774 76.27 -55.59 -54.92
CA LYS A 774 76.58 -57.02 -54.73
C LYS A 774 78.00 -57.21 -54.20
N TYR A 775 78.98 -56.46 -54.72
CA TYR A 775 80.35 -56.46 -54.20
C TYR A 775 80.41 -56.02 -52.73
N GLN A 776 79.74 -54.92 -52.37
CA GLN A 776 79.68 -54.45 -50.98
C GLN A 776 79.04 -55.48 -50.05
N LYS A 777 78.03 -56.24 -50.50
CA LYS A 777 77.44 -57.35 -49.74
C LYS A 777 78.42 -58.51 -49.52
N VAL A 778 79.31 -58.80 -50.46
CA VAL A 778 80.36 -59.81 -50.26
C VAL A 778 81.43 -59.30 -49.29
N VAL A 779 81.85 -58.03 -49.42
CA VAL A 779 82.80 -57.40 -48.49
C VAL A 779 82.24 -57.35 -47.06
N SER A 780 80.96 -57.03 -46.90
CA SER A 780 80.30 -57.00 -45.59
C SER A 780 80.21 -58.41 -44.99
N LYS A 781 79.79 -59.42 -45.77
CA LYS A 781 79.76 -60.81 -45.32
C LYS A 781 81.15 -61.33 -44.93
N ARG A 782 82.20 -60.98 -45.69
CA ARG A 782 83.59 -61.30 -45.32
C ARG A 782 83.96 -60.71 -43.96
N LYS A 783 83.59 -59.45 -43.72
CA LYS A 783 83.86 -58.75 -42.45
C LYS A 783 83.05 -59.35 -41.29
N GLU A 784 81.79 -59.67 -41.51
CA GLU A 784 80.92 -60.35 -40.54
C GLU A 784 81.49 -61.71 -40.16
N TYR A 785 81.93 -62.50 -41.14
CA TYR A 785 82.50 -63.82 -40.90
C TYR A 785 83.86 -63.71 -40.20
N LYS A 786 84.72 -62.74 -40.54
CA LYS A 786 85.96 -62.47 -39.78
C LYS A 786 85.68 -62.08 -38.33
N ALA A 787 84.72 -61.20 -38.10
CA ALA A 787 84.32 -60.82 -36.74
C ALA A 787 83.71 -62.01 -35.97
N ALA A 788 82.92 -62.86 -36.65
CA ALA A 788 82.36 -64.08 -36.06
C ALA A 788 83.46 -65.11 -35.73
N LEU A 789 84.49 -65.22 -36.58
CA LEU A 789 85.67 -66.05 -36.35
C LEU A 789 86.45 -65.58 -35.12
N GLU A 790 86.83 -64.30 -35.05
CA GLU A 790 87.55 -63.72 -33.90
C GLU A 790 86.74 -63.86 -32.61
N LYS A 791 85.43 -63.58 -32.66
CA LYS A 791 84.53 -63.77 -31.53
C LYS A 791 84.45 -65.23 -31.09
N SER A 792 84.42 -66.16 -32.04
CA SER A 792 84.38 -67.60 -31.75
C SER A 792 85.69 -68.07 -31.12
N ILE A 793 86.84 -67.59 -31.59
CA ILE A 793 88.17 -67.87 -31.00
C ILE A 793 88.27 -67.33 -29.57
N LEU A 794 87.90 -66.07 -29.37
CA LEU A 794 87.83 -65.45 -28.03
C LEU A 794 86.88 -66.21 -27.09
N THR A 795 85.77 -66.71 -27.63
CA THR A 795 84.81 -67.53 -26.87
C THR A 795 85.39 -68.90 -26.53
N ILE A 796 86.18 -69.52 -27.40
CA ILE A 796 86.89 -70.76 -27.10
C ILE A 796 87.93 -70.55 -26.00
N ASP A 797 88.70 -69.47 -26.03
CA ASP A 797 89.70 -69.23 -24.98
C ASP A 797 89.05 -68.87 -23.63
N ARG A 798 87.92 -68.13 -23.65
CA ARG A 798 87.07 -67.96 -22.46
C ARG A 798 86.51 -69.30 -21.98
N ASN A 799 86.03 -70.15 -22.88
CA ASN A 799 85.49 -71.46 -22.54
C ASN A 799 86.57 -72.37 -21.95
N LYS A 800 87.83 -72.32 -22.44
CA LYS A 800 88.96 -73.03 -21.83
C LYS A 800 89.21 -72.56 -20.39
N ALA A 801 89.25 -71.25 -20.17
CA ALA A 801 89.40 -70.70 -18.81
C ALA A 801 88.25 -71.10 -17.89
N ILE A 802 87.01 -71.09 -18.40
CA ILE A 802 85.81 -71.54 -17.68
C ILE A 802 85.87 -73.04 -17.39
N ILE A 803 86.32 -73.87 -18.33
CA ILE A 803 86.47 -75.32 -18.15
C ILE A 803 87.48 -75.62 -17.04
N THR A 804 88.65 -74.95 -17.06
CA THR A 804 89.67 -75.10 -16.01
C THR A 804 89.13 -74.67 -14.64
N ARG A 805 88.43 -73.53 -14.58
CA ARG A 805 87.79 -73.04 -13.36
C ARG A 805 86.72 -74.00 -12.84
N LEU A 806 85.81 -74.46 -13.72
CA LEU A 806 84.74 -75.39 -13.36
C LEU A 806 85.30 -76.74 -12.89
N ALA A 807 86.39 -77.23 -13.49
CA ALA A 807 87.07 -78.45 -13.04
C ALA A 807 87.62 -78.31 -11.61
N ALA A 808 88.28 -77.19 -11.30
CA ALA A 808 88.77 -76.89 -9.95
C ALA A 808 87.61 -76.69 -8.94
N GLU A 809 86.52 -76.02 -9.33
CA GLU A 809 85.33 -75.87 -8.49
C GLU A 809 84.66 -77.23 -8.19
N ILE A 810 84.60 -78.14 -9.15
CA ILE A 810 84.07 -79.50 -8.97
C ILE A 810 84.94 -80.29 -7.98
N GLU A 811 86.26 -80.18 -8.07
CA GLU A 811 87.19 -80.84 -7.15
C GLU A 811 87.03 -80.36 -5.69
N VAL A 812 86.86 -79.05 -5.49
CA VAL A 812 86.57 -78.46 -4.17
C VAL A 812 85.21 -78.96 -3.63
N LEU A 813 84.19 -79.05 -4.48
CA LEU A 813 82.86 -79.53 -4.08
C LEU A 813 82.83 -81.04 -3.80
N ASP A 814 83.59 -81.86 -4.52
CA ASP A 814 83.73 -83.30 -4.22
C ASP A 814 84.44 -83.55 -2.88
N ASN A 815 85.42 -82.69 -2.52
CA ASN A 815 86.06 -82.74 -1.20
C ASN A 815 85.11 -82.32 -0.07
N LYS A 816 84.24 -81.32 -0.29
CA LYS A 816 83.17 -80.96 0.66
C LYS A 816 82.11 -82.05 0.81
N LYS A 817 81.79 -82.78 -0.26
CA LYS A 817 80.89 -83.94 -0.21
C LYS A 817 81.44 -85.07 0.67
N LYS A 818 82.76 -85.35 0.59
CA LYS A 818 83.43 -86.32 1.48
C LYS A 818 83.38 -85.91 2.96
N GLN A 819 83.49 -84.62 3.27
CA GLN A 819 83.33 -84.11 4.65
C GLN A 819 81.88 -84.23 5.17
N TYR A 820 80.87 -84.04 4.31
CA TYR A 820 79.47 -84.25 4.66
C TYR A 820 79.15 -85.72 5.00
N ASP A 821 79.67 -86.68 4.23
CA ASP A 821 79.42 -88.12 4.43
C ASP A 821 79.94 -88.62 5.80
N ILE A 822 80.89 -87.91 6.42
CA ILE A 822 81.47 -88.23 7.74
C ILE A 822 80.59 -87.73 8.92
N ASN A 823 79.75 -86.71 8.72
CA ASN A 823 78.97 -86.02 9.78
C ASN A 823 77.43 -86.03 9.54
N LYS A 824 76.95 -87.02 8.78
CA LYS A 824 75.60 -87.10 8.18
C LYS A 824 74.42 -86.82 9.12
N GLU A 825 74.42 -87.37 10.34
CA GLU A 825 73.27 -87.27 11.26
C GLU A 825 73.05 -85.87 11.84
N ALA A 826 74.10 -85.05 11.97
CA ALA A 826 73.99 -83.70 12.55
C ALA A 826 73.54 -82.63 11.55
N ILE A 827 73.70 -82.87 10.23
CA ILE A 827 73.48 -81.87 9.17
C ILE A 827 72.07 -81.95 8.56
N GLU A 828 71.48 -83.16 8.46
CA GLU A 828 70.11 -83.34 7.93
C GLU A 828 69.03 -82.69 8.83
N GLY A 829 69.25 -82.64 10.15
CA GLY A 829 68.33 -81.97 11.09
C GLY A 829 68.29 -80.44 10.95
N LEU A 830 69.39 -79.82 10.53
CA LEU A 830 69.52 -78.36 10.40
C LEU A 830 68.93 -77.83 9.08
N GLY A 831 68.94 -78.63 8.01
CA GLY A 831 68.34 -78.29 6.71
C GLY A 831 66.81 -78.21 6.72
N LEU A 832 66.13 -79.07 7.49
CA LEU A 832 64.66 -79.04 7.65
C LEU A 832 64.18 -77.74 8.33
N LEU A 833 64.91 -77.27 9.34
CA LEU A 833 64.58 -76.05 10.08
C LEU A 833 64.65 -74.78 9.21
N ILE A 834 65.55 -74.74 8.22
CA ILE A 834 65.70 -73.60 7.30
C ILE A 834 64.55 -73.54 6.28
N GLN A 835 64.12 -74.68 5.75
CA GLN A 835 63.00 -74.74 4.80
C GLN A 835 61.67 -74.37 5.46
N GLU A 836 61.48 -74.78 6.71
CA GLU A 836 60.34 -74.36 7.53
C GLU A 836 60.35 -72.84 7.75
N LYS A 837 61.51 -72.25 8.03
CA LYS A 837 61.68 -70.79 8.17
C LYS A 837 61.28 -70.02 6.90
N GLN A 838 61.74 -70.43 5.72
CA GLN A 838 61.42 -69.75 4.45
C GLN A 838 59.92 -69.80 4.12
N THR A 839 59.25 -70.90 4.47
CA THR A 839 57.81 -71.06 4.26
C THR A 839 57.02 -70.08 5.15
N LEU A 840 57.45 -69.93 6.41
CA LEU A 840 56.88 -68.96 7.35
C LEU A 840 57.16 -67.50 6.94
N GLU A 841 58.33 -67.20 6.37
CA GLU A 841 58.67 -65.86 5.85
C GLU A 841 57.78 -65.44 4.67
N SER A 842 57.47 -66.37 3.76
CA SER A 842 56.53 -66.12 2.66
C SER A 842 55.10 -65.90 3.18
N ALA A 843 54.64 -66.72 4.12
CA ALA A 843 53.33 -66.56 4.76
C ALA A 843 53.22 -65.23 5.53
N LEU A 844 54.30 -64.79 6.18
CA LEU A 844 54.41 -63.50 6.86
C LEU A 844 54.23 -62.33 5.88
N ALA A 845 54.88 -62.37 4.72
CA ALA A 845 54.77 -61.32 3.70
C ALA A 845 53.33 -61.20 3.15
N THR A 846 52.66 -62.34 2.91
CA THR A 846 51.24 -62.35 2.49
C THR A 846 50.33 -61.71 3.55
N ARG A 847 50.48 -62.08 4.82
CA ARG A 847 49.66 -61.52 5.91
C ARG A 847 49.95 -60.03 6.15
N GLN A 848 51.17 -59.56 5.92
CA GLN A 848 51.50 -58.13 5.99
C GLN A 848 50.79 -57.31 4.90
N LEU A 849 50.69 -57.84 3.68
CA LEU A 849 49.96 -57.18 2.59
C LEU A 849 48.45 -57.14 2.89
N GLU A 850 47.88 -58.23 3.39
CA GLU A 850 46.48 -58.30 3.82
C GLU A 850 46.16 -57.29 4.92
N LYS A 851 47.01 -57.20 5.96
CA LYS A 851 46.87 -56.18 7.01
C LYS A 851 46.86 -54.76 6.45
N LYS A 852 47.75 -54.45 5.50
CA LYS A 852 47.84 -53.11 4.88
C LYS A 852 46.55 -52.73 4.15
N ASN A 853 45.88 -53.68 3.50
CA ASN A 853 44.61 -53.44 2.82
C ASN A 853 43.48 -53.18 3.83
N LEU A 854 43.38 -54.02 4.87
CA LEU A 854 42.40 -53.84 5.93
C LEU A 854 42.58 -52.51 6.68
N ASP A 855 43.83 -52.09 6.95
CA ASP A 855 44.13 -50.79 7.56
C ASP A 855 43.65 -49.61 6.69
N ASN A 856 43.67 -49.74 5.36
CA ASN A 856 43.17 -48.70 4.45
C ASN A 856 41.63 -48.65 4.44
N GLU A 857 40.97 -49.82 4.46
CA GLU A 857 39.51 -49.92 4.56
C GLU A 857 39.00 -49.35 5.88
N ALA A 858 39.63 -49.70 7.01
CA ALA A 858 39.29 -49.15 8.32
C ALA A 858 39.44 -47.61 8.36
N LYS A 859 40.49 -47.05 7.75
CA LYS A 859 40.67 -45.58 7.65
C LYS A 859 39.57 -44.90 6.85
N LEU A 860 39.07 -45.53 5.78
CA LEU A 860 37.96 -44.97 4.99
C LEU A 860 36.66 -44.96 5.81
N LEU A 861 36.38 -46.04 6.53
CA LEU A 861 35.23 -46.13 7.43
C LEU A 861 35.31 -45.11 8.57
N TYR A 862 36.47 -44.92 9.18
CA TYR A 862 36.67 -43.91 10.24
C TYR A 862 36.41 -42.48 9.76
N LYS A 863 36.86 -42.13 8.53
CA LYS A 863 36.52 -40.83 7.92
C LYS A 863 35.03 -40.67 7.68
N LYS A 864 34.35 -41.73 7.23
CA LYS A 864 32.90 -41.74 7.02
C LYS A 864 32.16 -41.54 8.34
N LEU A 865 32.62 -42.18 9.42
CA LEU A 865 32.08 -42.05 10.78
C LEU A 865 32.08 -40.59 11.25
N GLY A 866 33.22 -39.91 11.20
CA GLY A 866 33.30 -38.49 11.56
C GLY A 866 32.44 -37.57 10.68
N SER A 867 32.24 -37.92 9.40
CA SER A 867 31.35 -37.15 8.52
C SER A 867 29.86 -37.33 8.85
N LEU A 868 29.47 -38.52 9.33
CA LEU A 868 28.11 -38.83 9.73
C LEU A 868 27.76 -38.20 11.08
N GLU A 869 28.69 -38.21 12.04
CA GLU A 869 28.56 -37.50 13.32
C GLU A 869 28.33 -36.00 13.12
N GLN A 870 29.18 -35.34 12.31
CA GLN A 870 29.02 -33.91 11.99
C GLN A 870 27.70 -33.62 11.28
N LYS A 871 27.23 -34.55 10.45
CA LYS A 871 25.95 -34.41 9.74
C LYS A 871 24.77 -34.45 10.71
N ILE A 872 24.80 -35.32 11.72
CA ILE A 872 23.75 -35.42 12.75
C ILE A 872 23.72 -34.14 13.60
N GLU A 873 24.87 -33.66 14.06
CA GLU A 873 24.98 -32.42 14.84
C GLU A 873 24.40 -31.21 14.07
N ASN A 874 24.80 -31.04 12.80
CA ASN A 874 24.27 -29.97 11.95
C ASN A 874 22.74 -30.09 11.73
N LEU A 875 22.19 -31.31 11.61
CA LEU A 875 20.75 -31.50 11.44
C LEU A 875 19.96 -31.18 12.72
N GLN A 876 20.53 -31.47 13.89
CA GLN A 876 19.93 -31.14 15.19
C GLN A 876 19.92 -29.62 15.45
N GLU A 877 21.02 -28.93 15.14
CA GLU A 877 21.07 -27.46 15.23
C GLU A 877 20.04 -26.80 14.31
N GLN A 878 19.95 -27.26 13.05
CA GLN A 878 18.94 -26.74 12.10
C GLN A 878 17.50 -26.99 12.56
N GLN A 879 17.23 -28.12 13.23
CA GLN A 879 15.91 -28.42 13.78
C GLN A 879 15.54 -27.48 14.93
N GLN A 880 16.48 -27.19 15.84
CA GLN A 880 16.26 -26.23 16.92
C GLN A 880 16.07 -24.81 16.40
N GLU A 881 16.86 -24.40 15.42
CA GLU A 881 16.73 -23.10 14.74
C GLU A 881 15.35 -22.97 14.08
N LEU A 882 14.86 -24.02 13.41
CA LEU A 882 13.52 -24.02 12.80
C LEU A 882 12.42 -23.77 13.84
N VAL A 883 12.46 -24.47 14.99
CA VAL A 883 11.45 -24.30 16.05
C VAL A 883 11.48 -22.88 16.62
N ALA A 884 12.66 -22.34 16.90
CA ALA A 884 12.80 -20.97 17.40
C ALA A 884 12.27 -19.93 16.40
N LEU A 885 12.62 -20.08 15.12
CA LEU A 885 12.12 -19.21 14.05
C LEU A 885 10.60 -19.32 13.86
N GLN A 886 10.02 -20.53 14.02
CA GLN A 886 8.57 -20.74 13.97
C GLN A 886 7.84 -20.01 15.10
N GLU A 887 8.33 -20.13 16.34
CA GLU A 887 7.75 -19.44 17.50
C GLU A 887 7.84 -17.92 17.31
N GLU A 888 9.00 -17.40 16.92
CA GLU A 888 9.20 -15.97 16.69
C GLU A 888 8.31 -15.46 15.56
N TYR A 889 8.28 -16.14 14.40
CA TYR A 889 7.43 -15.76 13.27
C TYR A 889 5.94 -15.85 13.59
N SER A 890 5.52 -16.80 14.44
CA SER A 890 4.11 -16.93 14.83
C SER A 890 3.60 -15.68 15.57
N ALA A 891 4.41 -15.10 16.46
CA ALA A 891 4.08 -13.86 17.15
C ALA A 891 3.98 -12.70 16.14
N TYR A 892 4.91 -12.61 15.19
CA TYR A 892 4.88 -11.62 14.12
C TYR A 892 3.64 -11.76 13.19
N ASP A 893 3.28 -12.97 12.79
CA ASP A 893 2.13 -13.24 11.93
C ASP A 893 0.81 -12.91 12.64
N LEU A 894 0.66 -13.30 13.90
CA LEU A 894 -0.52 -12.98 14.71
C LEU A 894 -0.63 -11.48 15.00
N TYR A 895 0.47 -10.82 15.34
CA TYR A 895 0.49 -9.36 15.49
C TYR A 895 0.12 -8.66 14.18
N ALA A 896 0.69 -9.10 13.04
CA ALA A 896 0.35 -8.56 11.74
C ALA A 896 -1.13 -8.79 11.39
N LYS A 897 -1.72 -9.92 11.76
CA LYS A 897 -3.17 -10.16 11.62
C LYS A 897 -4.00 -9.18 12.45
N CYS A 898 -3.60 -8.91 13.70
CA CYS A 898 -4.28 -7.93 14.56
C CYS A 898 -4.27 -6.53 13.95
N MET A 899 -3.11 -6.11 13.43
CA MET A 899 -2.91 -4.76 12.88
C MET A 899 -3.40 -4.59 11.43
N HIS A 900 -3.77 -5.69 10.76
CA HIS A 900 -4.24 -5.65 9.38
C HIS A 900 -5.56 -4.85 9.25
N SER A 901 -5.85 -4.33 8.06
CA SER A 901 -7.11 -3.61 7.77
C SER A 901 -8.38 -4.44 7.96
N ASN A 902 -8.26 -5.77 7.95
CA ASN A 902 -9.33 -6.75 8.26
C ASN A 902 -9.19 -7.34 9.68
N GLY A 903 -8.32 -6.77 10.52
CA GLY A 903 -8.09 -7.18 11.91
C GLY A 903 -8.91 -6.32 12.88
N ILE A 904 -8.25 -5.84 13.94
CA ILE A 904 -8.89 -5.00 14.98
C ILE A 904 -9.58 -3.77 14.37
N ALA A 905 -8.93 -3.10 13.41
CA ALA A 905 -9.50 -1.93 12.74
C ALA A 905 -10.85 -2.22 12.06
N TYR A 906 -11.03 -3.42 11.49
CA TYR A 906 -12.29 -3.82 10.88
C TYR A 906 -13.39 -4.07 11.92
N GLU A 907 -13.06 -4.75 13.02
CA GLU A 907 -14.03 -4.97 14.11
C GLU A 907 -14.47 -3.64 14.74
N ILE A 908 -13.58 -2.65 14.84
CA ILE A 908 -13.93 -1.29 15.28
C ILE A 908 -14.87 -0.61 14.29
N ILE A 909 -14.58 -0.65 12.98
CA ILE A 909 -15.48 -0.07 11.97
C ILE A 909 -16.87 -0.73 12.08
N LYS A 910 -16.91 -2.06 12.15
CA LYS A 910 -18.15 -2.83 12.23
C LYS A 910 -18.97 -2.50 13.48
N SER A 911 -18.33 -2.28 14.62
CA SER A 911 -19.02 -1.88 15.86
C SER A 911 -19.47 -0.42 15.87
N LYS A 912 -18.75 0.47 15.17
CA LYS A 912 -19.06 1.93 15.08
C LYS A 912 -20.07 2.29 14.00
N LEU A 913 -20.20 1.48 12.94
CA LEU A 913 -21.14 1.74 11.84
C LEU A 913 -22.60 1.94 12.30
N PRO A 914 -23.15 1.11 13.21
CA PRO A 914 -24.49 1.34 13.76
C PRO A 914 -24.63 2.71 14.43
N VAL A 915 -23.63 3.13 15.20
CA VAL A 915 -23.61 4.44 15.89
C VAL A 915 -23.60 5.58 14.88
N ILE A 916 -22.78 5.48 13.83
CA ILE A 916 -22.72 6.50 12.77
C ILE A 916 -24.04 6.57 12.00
N ASN A 917 -24.65 5.42 11.67
CA ASN A 917 -25.96 5.39 11.01
C ASN A 917 -27.05 6.04 11.86
N GLU A 918 -26.99 5.86 13.17
CA GLU A 918 -27.90 6.48 14.12
C GLU A 918 -27.72 8.01 14.14
N GLU A 919 -26.48 8.48 14.17
CA GLU A 919 -26.15 9.91 14.11
C GLU A 919 -26.59 10.54 12.79
N ILE A 920 -26.39 9.88 11.64
CA ILE A 920 -26.89 10.33 10.34
C ILE A 920 -28.40 10.49 10.38
N HIS A 921 -29.09 9.49 10.92
CA HIS A 921 -30.53 9.51 11.03
C HIS A 921 -31.00 10.68 11.89
N LYS A 922 -30.35 10.97 13.03
CA LYS A 922 -30.65 12.15 13.86
C LYS A 922 -30.57 13.46 13.09
N PHE A 923 -29.54 13.66 12.24
CA PHE A 923 -29.40 14.88 11.44
C PHE A 923 -30.42 15.00 10.31
N LEU A 924 -30.91 13.88 9.77
CA LEU A 924 -31.90 13.90 8.69
C LEU A 924 -33.35 13.93 9.21
N LEU A 925 -33.53 13.64 10.50
CA LEU A 925 -34.81 13.48 11.14
C LEU A 925 -35.65 14.77 11.13
N ASN A 926 -36.88 14.70 10.62
CA ASN A 926 -37.80 15.84 10.46
C ASN A 926 -37.32 16.92 9.46
N ILE A 927 -36.31 16.59 8.66
CA ILE A 927 -35.76 17.47 7.62
C ILE A 927 -36.13 16.94 6.23
N VAL A 928 -35.97 15.63 6.03
CA VAL A 928 -36.22 14.97 4.74
C VAL A 928 -37.03 13.68 4.90
N ASP A 929 -37.73 13.30 3.84
CA ASP A 929 -38.54 12.07 3.78
C ASP A 929 -37.75 10.84 3.30
N PHE A 930 -36.43 10.79 3.54
CA PHE A 930 -35.58 9.65 3.17
C PHE A 930 -34.55 9.32 4.26
N VAL A 931 -34.11 8.07 4.29
CA VAL A 931 -33.07 7.59 5.21
C VAL A 931 -31.78 7.36 4.44
N VAL A 932 -30.66 7.72 5.07
CA VAL A 932 -29.32 7.43 4.57
C VAL A 932 -28.58 6.57 5.58
N PHE A 933 -27.95 5.50 5.12
CA PHE A 933 -27.19 4.60 5.98
C PHE A 933 -26.03 3.95 5.25
N PHE A 934 -25.00 3.61 6.01
CA PHE A 934 -23.91 2.75 5.59
C PHE A 934 -24.27 1.29 5.76
N GLU A 935 -23.81 0.46 4.82
CA GLU A 935 -23.87 -0.99 4.90
C GLU A 935 -22.51 -1.56 4.47
N ASP A 936 -21.95 -2.47 5.27
CA ASP A 936 -20.75 -3.23 4.91
C ASP A 936 -21.11 -4.70 4.66
N ASP A 937 -20.89 -5.16 3.44
CA ASP A 937 -21.14 -6.55 3.02
C ASP A 937 -19.92 -7.48 3.26
N GLY A 938 -18.94 -7.01 4.05
CA GLY A 938 -17.66 -7.66 4.30
C GLY A 938 -16.59 -7.39 3.25
N LYS A 939 -16.94 -6.87 2.06
CA LYS A 939 -15.98 -6.44 1.03
C LYS A 939 -16.08 -4.95 0.76
N ARG A 940 -17.29 -4.41 0.67
CA ARG A 940 -17.59 -3.05 0.26
C ARG A 940 -18.38 -2.32 1.34
N LEU A 941 -17.93 -1.10 1.63
CA LEU A 941 -18.67 -0.11 2.40
C LEU A 941 -19.49 0.75 1.45
N ASN A 942 -20.79 0.47 1.39
CA ASN A 942 -21.74 1.15 0.52
C ASN A 942 -22.57 2.16 1.32
N ILE A 943 -23.10 3.17 0.63
CA ILE A 943 -23.99 4.18 1.20
C ILE A 943 -25.30 4.09 0.45
N PHE A 944 -26.38 3.83 1.18
CA PHE A 944 -27.70 3.70 0.61
C PHE A 944 -28.57 4.89 0.98
N ILE A 945 -29.45 5.26 0.05
CA ILE A 945 -30.60 6.13 0.28
C ILE A 945 -31.87 5.30 0.11
N GLN A 946 -32.83 5.49 1.01
CA GLN A 946 -34.11 4.80 0.98
C GLN A 946 -35.27 5.78 1.22
N HIS A 947 -36.24 5.79 0.30
CA HIS A 947 -37.52 6.49 0.46
C HIS A 947 -38.59 5.52 1.01
N PRO A 948 -39.67 6.00 1.66
CA PRO A 948 -40.66 5.18 2.38
C PRO A 948 -41.28 4.01 1.60
N GLU A 949 -41.36 4.11 0.27
CA GLU A 949 -41.95 3.08 -0.61
C GLU A 949 -40.97 2.50 -1.64
N GLN A 950 -39.66 2.69 -1.46
CA GLN A 950 -38.63 2.24 -2.40
C GLN A 950 -37.63 1.31 -1.71
N ASP A 951 -37.12 0.36 -2.48
CA ASP A 951 -35.96 -0.42 -2.05
C ASP A 951 -34.73 0.50 -1.91
N PRO A 952 -33.83 0.22 -0.95
CA PRO A 952 -32.59 0.95 -0.81
C PRO A 952 -31.80 0.94 -2.12
N ARG A 953 -31.32 2.12 -2.52
CA ARG A 953 -30.49 2.29 -3.72
C ARG A 953 -29.21 3.05 -3.37
N PRO A 954 -28.12 2.87 -4.13
CA PRO A 954 -26.89 3.62 -3.89
C PRO A 954 -27.15 5.13 -3.88
N LEU A 955 -26.62 5.85 -2.89
CA LEU A 955 -26.80 7.31 -2.74
C LEU A 955 -26.32 8.09 -3.99
N GLU A 956 -25.40 7.52 -4.76
CA GLU A 956 -24.92 8.02 -6.04
C GLU A 956 -26.04 8.16 -7.09
N MET A 957 -27.15 7.43 -6.91
CA MET A 957 -28.34 7.53 -7.76
C MET A 957 -29.36 8.57 -7.28
N GLY A 958 -29.15 9.19 -6.12
CA GLY A 958 -30.02 10.25 -5.59
C GLY A 958 -29.94 11.57 -6.38
N SER A 959 -30.90 12.46 -6.12
CA SER A 959 -30.95 13.81 -6.68
C SER A 959 -29.77 14.69 -6.19
N GLY A 960 -29.55 15.83 -6.83
CA GLY A 960 -28.50 16.78 -6.41
C GLY A 960 -28.72 17.31 -4.99
N ALA A 961 -29.98 17.54 -4.62
CA ALA A 961 -30.38 17.98 -3.28
C ALA A 961 -30.19 16.87 -2.24
N GLU A 962 -30.67 15.65 -2.54
CA GLU A 962 -30.54 14.47 -1.67
C GLU A 962 -29.07 14.19 -1.33
N LYS A 963 -28.19 14.22 -2.33
CA LYS A 963 -26.75 14.00 -2.15
C LYS A 963 -26.11 15.08 -1.27
N THR A 964 -26.51 16.34 -1.43
CA THR A 964 -25.97 17.46 -0.66
C THR A 964 -26.36 17.36 0.81
N ILE A 965 -27.65 17.11 1.08
CA ILE A 965 -28.17 16.93 2.44
C ILE A 965 -27.58 15.68 3.10
N ALA A 966 -27.53 14.56 2.39
CA ALA A 966 -26.93 13.31 2.86
C ALA A 966 -25.42 13.48 3.17
N ALA A 967 -24.67 14.17 2.30
CA ALA A 967 -23.25 14.42 2.53
C ALA A 967 -23.01 15.21 3.82
N MET A 968 -23.85 16.23 4.07
CA MET A 968 -23.73 17.05 5.26
C MET A 968 -24.08 16.26 6.52
N ALA A 969 -25.18 15.50 6.51
CA ALA A 969 -25.56 14.63 7.62
C ALA A 969 -24.51 13.55 7.92
N ILE A 970 -23.95 12.90 6.89
CA ILE A 970 -22.84 11.95 7.02
C ILE A 970 -21.64 12.62 7.67
N ARG A 971 -21.25 13.81 7.18
CA ARG A 971 -20.08 14.51 7.73
C ARG A 971 -20.27 14.86 9.20
N LEU A 972 -21.44 15.40 9.58
CA LEU A 972 -21.75 15.74 10.97
C LEU A 972 -21.78 14.50 11.88
N ALA A 973 -22.34 13.39 11.40
CA ALA A 973 -22.33 12.12 12.10
C ALA A 973 -20.92 11.53 12.26
N MET A 974 -20.06 11.67 11.26
CA MET A 974 -18.66 11.25 11.37
C MET A 974 -17.88 12.15 12.33
N LEU A 975 -18.21 13.45 12.38
CA LEU A 975 -17.59 14.40 13.32
C LEU A 975 -17.95 14.11 14.78
N SER A 976 -19.17 13.66 15.06
CA SER A 976 -19.58 13.33 16.43
C SER A 976 -18.86 12.10 17.00
N VAL A 977 -18.31 11.23 16.15
CA VAL A 977 -17.53 10.04 16.55
C VAL A 977 -16.03 10.16 16.29
N SER A 978 -15.54 11.36 15.96
CA SER A 978 -14.17 11.60 15.50
C SER A 978 -13.25 12.17 16.58
N ASN A 979 -11.99 11.72 16.56
CA ASN A 979 -10.89 12.23 17.38
C ASN A 979 -9.94 13.16 16.60
N LEU A 980 -10.30 13.55 15.36
CA LEU A 980 -9.54 14.48 14.54
C LEU A 980 -9.49 15.88 15.18
N PRO A 981 -8.40 16.65 14.99
CA PRO A 981 -8.36 18.06 15.40
C PRO A 981 -9.53 18.83 14.80
N LYS A 982 -10.27 19.56 15.63
CA LYS A 982 -11.45 20.32 15.20
C LYS A 982 -11.40 21.76 15.70
N GLY A 983 -11.71 22.68 14.79
CA GLY A 983 -11.94 24.08 15.13
C GLY A 983 -13.33 24.30 15.73
N ASP A 984 -13.53 25.42 16.42
CA ASP A 984 -14.87 25.91 16.79
C ASP A 984 -15.60 26.62 15.62
N ILE A 985 -15.00 26.60 14.43
CA ILE A 985 -15.55 27.14 13.19
C ILE A 985 -15.94 26.04 12.20
N PHE A 986 -17.03 26.26 11.47
CA PHE A 986 -17.44 25.43 10.33
C PHE A 986 -17.75 26.30 9.12
N ILE A 987 -17.13 26.01 7.97
CA ILE A 987 -17.20 26.86 6.78
C ILE A 987 -18.00 26.16 5.69
N LEU A 988 -19.00 26.83 5.15
CA LEU A 988 -19.84 26.36 4.05
C LEU A 988 -19.66 27.31 2.87
N ASP A 989 -18.92 26.87 1.85
CA ASP A 989 -18.68 27.64 0.62
C ASP A 989 -19.59 27.15 -0.51
N GLU A 990 -20.65 27.93 -0.75
CA GLU A 990 -21.75 27.71 -1.70
C GLU A 990 -22.52 26.39 -1.53
N PRO A 991 -23.05 26.07 -0.33
CA PRO A 991 -23.58 24.74 -0.03
C PRO A 991 -24.96 24.41 -0.64
N GLY A 992 -25.59 25.33 -1.38
CA GLY A 992 -26.99 25.20 -1.81
C GLY A 992 -27.26 25.31 -3.31
N THR A 993 -26.24 25.30 -4.17
CA THR A 993 -26.41 25.51 -5.62
C THR A 993 -27.26 24.44 -6.33
N ALA A 994 -27.46 23.27 -5.71
CA ALA A 994 -28.28 22.18 -6.23
C ALA A 994 -29.59 21.96 -5.44
N LEU A 995 -29.90 22.83 -4.49
CA LEU A 995 -31.11 22.75 -3.67
C LEU A 995 -32.24 23.53 -4.35
N ASP A 996 -33.43 22.93 -4.42
CA ASP A 996 -34.67 23.62 -4.75
C ASP A 996 -35.27 24.28 -3.50
N GLU A 997 -36.29 25.13 -3.67
CA GLU A 997 -36.89 25.89 -2.57
C GLU A 997 -37.38 25.02 -1.41
N GLU A 998 -37.81 23.78 -1.69
CA GLU A 998 -38.29 22.85 -0.68
C GLU A 998 -37.14 22.27 0.17
N ASN A 999 -36.07 21.81 -0.47
CA ASN A 999 -34.90 21.28 0.22
C ASN A 999 -34.06 22.39 0.88
N MET A 1000 -34.28 23.65 0.52
CA MET A 1000 -33.67 24.80 1.19
C MET A 1000 -34.17 24.96 2.64
N GLU A 1001 -35.46 24.76 2.93
CA GLU A 1001 -36.00 24.79 4.30
C GLU A 1001 -35.41 23.66 5.15
N GLY A 1002 -35.27 22.47 4.56
CA GLY A 1002 -34.58 21.36 5.20
C GLY A 1002 -33.11 21.69 5.49
N PHE A 1003 -32.43 22.29 4.51
CA PHE A 1003 -31.04 22.69 4.66
C PHE A 1003 -30.83 23.75 5.75
N THR A 1004 -31.71 24.75 5.89
CA THR A 1004 -31.61 25.75 6.97
C THR A 1004 -31.75 25.10 8.35
N ARG A 1005 -32.64 24.10 8.51
CA ARG A 1005 -32.73 23.34 9.78
C ARG A 1005 -31.45 22.58 10.09
N ILE A 1006 -30.76 22.03 9.09
CA ILE A 1006 -29.44 21.41 9.30
C ILE A 1006 -28.45 22.49 9.78
N LEU A 1007 -28.44 23.69 9.19
CA LEU A 1007 -27.55 24.78 9.64
C LEU A 1007 -27.78 25.14 11.12
N ASP A 1008 -29.05 25.17 11.56
CA ASP A 1008 -29.37 25.40 12.97
C ASP A 1008 -28.86 24.29 13.88
N MET A 1009 -28.90 23.03 13.42
CA MET A 1009 -28.27 21.92 14.14
C MET A 1009 -26.74 22.07 14.18
N VAL A 1010 -26.10 22.47 13.09
CA VAL A 1010 -24.64 22.70 13.04
C VAL A 1010 -24.22 23.82 14.00
N LYS A 1011 -25.04 24.87 14.14
CA LYS A 1011 -24.84 25.96 15.09
C LYS A 1011 -24.79 25.49 16.57
N THR A 1012 -25.37 24.34 16.89
CA THR A 1012 -25.22 23.76 18.25
C THR A 1012 -23.86 23.11 18.49
N GLN A 1013 -23.14 22.74 17.43
CA GLN A 1013 -21.86 22.04 17.50
C GLN A 1013 -20.64 22.96 17.33
N PHE A 1014 -20.81 24.06 16.59
CA PHE A 1014 -19.76 25.03 16.30
C PHE A 1014 -20.16 26.41 16.80
N LYS A 1015 -19.20 27.15 17.38
CA LYS A 1015 -19.42 28.53 17.80
C LYS A 1015 -19.79 29.40 16.59
N THR A 1016 -19.08 29.23 15.47
CA THR A 1016 -19.25 30.06 14.28
C THR A 1016 -19.40 29.20 13.03
N VAL A 1017 -20.53 29.30 12.35
CA VAL A 1017 -20.79 28.67 11.06
C VAL A 1017 -20.69 29.73 9.96
N LEU A 1018 -19.57 29.80 9.25
CA LEU A 1018 -19.38 30.74 8.14
C LEU A 1018 -20.13 30.24 6.90
N LEU A 1019 -21.13 31.00 6.45
CA LEU A 1019 -21.93 30.69 5.28
C LEU A 1019 -21.59 31.65 4.13
N ILE A 1020 -20.92 31.14 3.11
CA ILE A 1020 -20.57 31.89 1.91
C ILE A 1020 -21.53 31.47 0.80
N SER A 1021 -22.30 32.41 0.29
CA SER A 1021 -23.24 32.11 -0.80
C SER A 1021 -23.52 33.34 -1.67
N HIS A 1022 -24.05 33.10 -2.86
CA HIS A 1022 -24.71 34.12 -3.67
C HIS A 1022 -26.24 33.97 -3.64
N LEU A 1023 -26.76 32.89 -3.07
CA LEU A 1023 -28.20 32.65 -2.93
C LEU A 1023 -28.78 33.63 -1.92
N GLU A 1024 -29.74 34.43 -2.35
CA GLU A 1024 -30.41 35.40 -1.48
C GLU A 1024 -31.23 34.73 -0.39
N THR A 1025 -31.75 33.52 -0.67
CA THR A 1025 -32.54 32.74 0.28
C THR A 1025 -31.77 32.35 1.55
N LEU A 1026 -30.45 32.20 1.44
CA LEU A 1026 -29.56 31.92 2.56
C LEU A 1026 -29.17 33.17 3.36
N LYS A 1027 -29.47 34.38 2.87
CA LYS A 1027 -29.27 35.61 3.65
C LYS A 1027 -30.25 35.68 4.81
N ASP A 1028 -31.43 35.08 4.66
CA ASP A 1028 -32.49 35.15 5.66
C ASP A 1028 -32.25 34.21 6.86
N CYS A 1029 -31.28 33.29 6.79
CA CYS A 1029 -30.94 32.35 7.86
C CYS A 1029 -29.68 32.71 8.66
N VAL A 1030 -29.00 33.83 8.36
CA VAL A 1030 -27.77 34.19 9.09
C VAL A 1030 -28.06 34.99 10.36
N ASP A 1031 -27.23 34.80 11.37
CA ASP A 1031 -27.21 35.53 12.64
C ASP A 1031 -26.42 36.84 12.54
N MET A 1032 -25.26 36.79 11.90
CA MET A 1032 -24.40 37.94 11.67
C MET A 1032 -23.95 37.98 10.22
N GLN A 1033 -23.43 39.13 9.77
CA GLN A 1033 -22.92 39.28 8.41
C GLN A 1033 -21.55 39.95 8.42
N ILE A 1034 -20.61 39.40 7.65
CA ILE A 1034 -19.36 40.05 7.28
C ILE A 1034 -19.56 40.70 5.92
N SER A 1035 -19.40 42.02 5.86
CA SER A 1035 -19.54 42.78 4.62
C SER A 1035 -18.20 42.99 3.94
N ILE A 1036 -18.20 43.04 2.60
CA ILE A 1036 -17.02 43.31 1.79
C ILE A 1036 -17.29 44.56 0.97
N GLU A 1037 -16.50 45.59 1.22
CA GLU A 1037 -16.53 46.85 0.50
C GLU A 1037 -15.42 46.91 -0.53
N ARG A 1038 -15.57 47.77 -1.55
CA ARG A 1038 -14.47 48.14 -2.43
C ARG A 1038 -14.02 49.56 -2.14
N LYS A 1039 -12.74 49.73 -1.77
CA LYS A 1039 -12.10 51.04 -1.63
C LYS A 1039 -10.90 51.08 -2.58
N GLU A 1040 -10.77 52.16 -3.36
CA GLU A 1040 -9.63 52.36 -4.27
C GLU A 1040 -9.33 51.18 -5.22
N GLY A 1041 -10.35 50.41 -5.63
CA GLY A 1041 -10.19 49.26 -6.53
C GLY A 1041 -9.85 47.93 -5.85
N HIS A 1042 -9.62 47.93 -4.53
CA HIS A 1042 -9.35 46.72 -3.74
C HIS A 1042 -10.53 46.37 -2.81
N ALA A 1043 -10.63 45.09 -2.45
CA ALA A 1043 -11.61 44.62 -1.47
C ALA A 1043 -11.14 44.91 -0.04
N PHE A 1044 -12.10 45.23 0.84
CA PHE A 1044 -11.89 45.45 2.27
C PHE A 1044 -12.98 44.77 3.08
N VAL A 1045 -12.61 44.14 4.19
CA VAL A 1045 -13.57 43.65 5.18
C VAL A 1045 -14.15 44.84 5.95
N SER A 1046 -15.48 44.97 5.97
CA SER A 1046 -16.20 45.81 6.92
C SER A 1046 -16.93 44.90 7.92
N SER A 1047 -16.37 44.83 9.13
CA SER A 1047 -16.93 44.09 10.26
C SER A 1047 -17.64 45.02 11.22
#